data_AF-A0A0R3UB78-F1
#
_entry.id   AF-A0A0R3UB78-F1
#
_cell.length_a   1.000
_cell.length_b   1.000
_cell.length_c   1.000
_cell.angle_alpha   90.00
_cell.angle_beta   90.00
_cell.angle_gamma   90.00
#
_symmetry.space_group_name_H-M   'P 1'
#
loop_
_entity.id
_entity.type
_entity.pdbx_description
1 polymer ?
#
loop_
_entity_poly.entity_id
_entity_poly.type
_entity_poly.pdbx_seq_one_letter_code
_entity_poly.pdbx_strand_id
1 'polypeptide(L)'
;MTHYTSVFEVSYCQGIAVFKNNWDEDTLHRLLDLQCATNSGCGGPNFFENLPFVDRGSLPDPEELYFAEETRLHRSTTPDFEEIAASTVEDAPLPKEELVGSSGDEEAVLAEEDPVDEEEAVVAAEEVEPDQAFSAEPSTWHRGCPAEQLWAAHSDVLRTPAAYSAMICGAARFGGADRAWELAEEAGSMALSLAAYNDLLRCAHACSDARDNAWPRVLRGFKLLRASKLAPNAQTFASALYTLSQNCLKQLNQGETPADYADKALGLVDEARRLGIQPTMGVYANLLRTVLNSRVRRSTLAYRMNDLLADVLNDLETRWKANNPPPPCRADVFTLDDYDFAGAAMFCATLDDSPLYIQLAQRVYDLFHKDGDRRFLFRSSLEARRFYMRYLYAKLRAPGPSDQSEVDVVKATQTLYHQHRQVVLSNQRTRLAIIKKLKSANSTWADLFAKAREGQSLDAAQLSDAQAANSLALTTLADIIFDYIAMAARLPPRLPMSISNALLTFSFIDPWPQVSILGQAPLRAISEEGAKSASLTAKAFCEVISLQEPRISPVQFPVSSPELTSIIRMSLFITAFNASEAQTVSQREANDQAHSNAMDLLLAGQRHGKFTDVGATEILRSCWYTSGKQLTPRVWNLLEYLSGMKYLTSRFLQHPFLGELMQILDVAEQSLRLPSAASAYSQQTDSRMVSGRTETDAETFNRLQVIIALRRKISDSQLDKAPQT
;
A
#
# COMPACT_ATOMS: atom_id res chain seq x y z
N MET A 1 7.06 26.43 -4.13
CA MET A 1 5.59 26.58 -4.22
C MET A 1 5.14 27.96 -3.70
N THR A 2 5.72 29.06 -4.18
CA THR A 2 5.40 30.41 -3.65
C THR A 2 5.32 31.50 -4.73
N HIS A 3 5.30 31.14 -6.02
CA HIS A 3 5.33 32.15 -7.09
C HIS A 3 4.26 32.04 -8.17
N TYR A 4 3.36 31.04 -8.13
CA TYR A 4 2.28 30.96 -9.12
C TYR A 4 0.86 30.95 -8.55
N THR A 5 0.67 30.66 -7.27
CA THR A 5 -0.63 30.81 -6.58
C THR A 5 -0.79 32.14 -5.85
N SER A 6 0.31 32.82 -5.48
CA SER A 6 0.25 34.11 -4.77
C SER A 6 0.08 35.34 -5.69
N VAL A 7 -0.06 35.15 -7.00
CA VAL A 7 -0.24 36.26 -7.96
C VAL A 7 -1.73 36.50 -8.27
N PHE A 8 -2.62 35.60 -7.85
CA PHE A 8 -4.06 35.72 -8.11
C PHE A 8 -4.94 35.91 -6.87
N GLU A 9 -4.40 35.79 -5.66
CA GLU A 9 -5.13 36.14 -4.44
C GLU A 9 -4.67 37.50 -3.89
N VAL A 10 -5.65 38.32 -3.56
CA VAL A 10 -5.55 39.61 -2.85
C VAL A 10 -5.05 40.79 -3.70
N SER A 11 -5.94 41.35 -4.54
CA SER A 11 -6.15 42.82 -4.69
C SER A 11 -7.06 43.24 -5.86
N TYR A 12 -7.48 42.34 -6.76
CA TYR A 12 -8.20 42.76 -7.97
C TYR A 12 -9.72 42.97 -7.81
N CYS A 13 -10.37 42.37 -6.81
CA CYS A 13 -11.84 42.41 -6.73
C CYS A 13 -12.43 43.69 -6.10
N GLN A 14 -11.65 44.53 -5.41
CA GLN A 14 -12.13 45.84 -4.92
C GLN A 14 -11.76 47.02 -5.84
N GLY A 15 -10.81 46.85 -6.77
CA GLY A 15 -10.40 47.90 -7.72
C GLY A 15 -11.28 48.04 -8.96
N ILE A 16 -12.12 47.04 -9.28
CA ILE A 16 -12.96 47.04 -10.49
C ILE A 16 -14.17 47.99 -10.38
N ALA A 17 -14.49 48.50 -9.19
CA ALA A 17 -15.60 49.44 -9.01
C ALA A 17 -15.39 50.82 -9.65
N VAL A 18 -14.15 51.19 -10.02
CA VAL A 18 -13.81 52.55 -10.47
C VAL A 18 -13.77 52.72 -12.00
N PHE A 19 -13.78 51.63 -12.79
CA PHE A 19 -13.70 51.69 -14.27
C PHE A 19 -14.95 51.19 -15.03
N LYS A 20 -16.07 50.98 -14.33
CA LYS A 20 -17.26 50.24 -14.81
C LYS A 20 -17.98 50.76 -16.07
N ASN A 21 -17.68 51.95 -16.61
CA ASN A 21 -18.50 52.52 -17.69
C ASN A 21 -17.82 52.62 -19.08
N ASN A 22 -16.58 52.15 -19.26
CA ASN A 22 -15.82 52.38 -20.51
C ASN A 22 -15.23 51.11 -21.16
N TRP A 23 -15.65 49.90 -20.77
CA TRP A 23 -15.19 48.69 -21.45
C TRP A 23 -16.02 48.43 -22.70
N ASP A 24 -15.35 48.04 -23.78
CA ASP A 24 -16.03 47.66 -25.01
C ASP A 24 -16.74 46.31 -24.86
N GLU A 25 -17.67 46.05 -25.78
CA GLU A 25 -18.51 44.85 -25.78
C GLU A 25 -17.67 43.56 -25.77
N ASP A 26 -16.61 43.50 -26.58
CA ASP A 26 -15.72 42.34 -26.65
C ASP A 26 -15.00 42.07 -25.33
N THR A 27 -14.53 43.11 -24.64
CA THR A 27 -13.89 42.98 -23.32
C THR A 27 -14.89 42.49 -22.28
N LEU A 28 -16.13 42.99 -22.31
CA LEU A 28 -17.19 42.55 -21.39
C LEU A 28 -17.54 41.07 -21.59
N HIS A 29 -17.69 40.61 -22.83
CA HIS A 29 -17.94 39.18 -23.13
C HIS A 29 -16.78 38.29 -22.70
N ARG A 30 -15.52 38.68 -22.99
CA ARG A 30 -14.34 37.90 -22.58
C ARG A 30 -14.16 37.85 -21.07
N LEU A 31 -14.43 38.96 -20.39
CA LEU A 31 -14.37 38.97 -18.92
C LEU A 31 -15.46 38.09 -18.34
N LEU A 32 -16.68 38.12 -18.89
CA LEU A 32 -17.76 37.24 -18.47
C LEU A 32 -17.37 35.77 -18.68
N ASP A 33 -16.81 35.42 -19.84
CA ASP A 33 -16.33 34.06 -20.14
C ASP A 33 -15.26 33.63 -19.13
N LEU A 34 -14.30 34.51 -18.83
CA LEU A 34 -13.26 34.25 -17.84
C LEU A 34 -13.86 34.02 -16.46
N GLN A 35 -14.77 34.90 -16.01
CA GLN A 35 -15.43 34.78 -14.70
C GLN A 35 -16.26 33.49 -14.63
N CYS A 36 -16.99 33.14 -15.71
CA CYS A 36 -17.76 31.90 -15.80
C CYS A 36 -16.89 30.65 -15.89
N ALA A 37 -15.66 30.74 -16.41
CA ALA A 37 -14.71 29.63 -16.42
C ALA A 37 -13.95 29.47 -15.09
N THR A 38 -13.82 30.56 -14.32
CA THR A 38 -12.97 30.65 -13.13
C THR A 38 -13.72 30.72 -11.81
N ASN A 39 -14.98 30.27 -11.78
CA ASN A 39 -15.82 30.33 -10.58
C ASN A 39 -15.93 31.77 -10.03
N SER A 40 -16.20 32.73 -10.91
CA SER A 40 -16.20 34.16 -10.61
C SER A 40 -14.90 34.68 -9.96
N GLY A 41 -13.75 34.14 -10.37
CA GLY A 41 -12.44 34.57 -9.89
C GLY A 41 -12.09 34.09 -8.48
N CYS A 42 -12.95 33.31 -7.83
CA CYS A 42 -12.65 32.71 -6.53
C CYS A 42 -11.63 31.58 -6.60
N GLY A 43 -11.34 31.06 -7.81
CA GLY A 43 -10.47 29.89 -7.95
C GLY A 43 -11.02 28.69 -7.17
N GLY A 44 -10.16 27.69 -6.97
CA GLY A 44 -10.45 26.50 -6.17
C GLY A 44 -9.42 25.40 -6.42
N PRO A 45 -9.24 24.44 -5.49
CA PRO A 45 -8.28 23.35 -5.67
C PRO A 45 -8.58 22.49 -6.91
N ASN A 46 -9.83 22.47 -7.37
CA ASN A 46 -10.28 21.75 -8.57
C ASN A 46 -10.46 22.67 -9.80
N PHE A 47 -9.88 23.87 -9.78
CA PHE A 47 -9.99 24.86 -10.86
C PHE A 47 -9.67 24.26 -12.24
N PHE A 48 -8.52 23.60 -12.38
CA PHE A 48 -8.09 22.99 -13.64
C PHE A 48 -8.96 21.79 -14.05
N GLU A 49 -9.71 21.20 -13.11
CA GLU A 49 -10.55 20.02 -13.35
C GLU A 49 -11.92 20.39 -13.92
N ASN A 50 -12.37 21.63 -13.68
CA ASN A 50 -13.65 22.17 -14.18
C ASN A 50 -13.49 22.93 -15.51
N LEU A 51 -12.27 23.04 -16.02
CA LEU A 51 -12.01 23.65 -17.33
C LEU A 51 -12.38 22.67 -18.45
N PRO A 52 -13.09 23.13 -19.50
CA PRO A 52 -13.69 22.24 -20.50
C PRO A 52 -12.69 21.59 -21.48
N PHE A 53 -11.43 22.04 -21.54
CA PHE A 53 -10.48 21.69 -22.59
C PHE A 53 -9.02 21.59 -22.13
N VAL A 54 -8.76 21.03 -20.95
CA VAL A 54 -7.37 20.82 -20.55
C VAL A 54 -6.86 19.56 -21.22
N ASP A 55 -6.23 19.71 -22.39
CA ASP A 55 -5.24 18.73 -22.84
C ASP A 55 -4.12 18.71 -21.79
N ARG A 56 -4.21 17.75 -20.87
CA ARG A 56 -3.24 17.59 -19.78
C ARG A 56 -1.83 17.33 -20.33
N GLY A 57 -1.69 16.81 -21.54
CA GLY A 57 -0.40 16.64 -22.21
C GLY A 57 0.22 17.94 -22.72
N SER A 58 -0.56 19.01 -22.85
CA SER A 58 -0.10 20.35 -23.24
C SER A 58 0.26 21.25 -22.06
N LEU A 59 0.00 20.81 -20.83
CA LEU A 59 0.34 21.58 -19.64
C LEU A 59 1.85 21.51 -19.37
N PRO A 60 2.44 22.58 -18.80
CA PRO A 60 3.89 22.63 -18.56
C PRO A 60 4.41 21.49 -17.68
N ASP A 61 3.61 21.05 -16.69
CA ASP A 61 4.01 20.03 -15.70
C ASP A 61 2.91 18.97 -15.48
N PRO A 62 2.72 18.01 -16.42
CA PRO A 62 1.67 16.99 -16.33
C PRO A 62 1.88 16.02 -15.16
N GLU A 63 3.13 15.81 -14.73
CA GLU A 63 3.46 14.97 -13.58
C GLU A 63 2.98 15.59 -12.26
N GLU A 64 3.09 16.91 -12.09
CA GLU A 64 2.61 17.59 -10.89
C GLU A 64 1.11 17.43 -10.71
N LEU A 65 0.33 17.52 -11.80
CA LEU A 65 -1.12 17.31 -11.77
C LEU A 65 -1.49 15.88 -11.42
N TYR A 66 -0.72 14.91 -11.91
CA TYR A 66 -0.91 13.50 -11.61
C TYR A 66 -0.70 13.19 -10.11
N PHE A 67 0.18 13.92 -9.43
CA PHE A 67 0.43 13.82 -7.98
C PHE A 67 -0.28 14.89 -7.14
N ALA A 68 -1.06 15.80 -7.75
CA ALA A 68 -1.65 16.94 -7.05
C ALA A 68 -2.64 16.49 -5.96
N GLU A 69 -3.51 15.54 -6.26
CA GLU A 69 -4.47 14.98 -5.31
C GLU A 69 -3.76 14.34 -4.10
N GLU A 70 -2.75 13.53 -4.37
CA GLU A 70 -1.94 12.89 -3.33
C GLU A 70 -1.22 13.93 -2.46
N THR A 71 -0.64 14.96 -3.07
CA THR A 71 0.05 16.04 -2.36
C THR A 71 -0.91 16.82 -1.44
N ARG A 72 -2.16 17.03 -1.85
CA ARG A 72 -3.19 17.66 -1.01
C ARG A 72 -3.54 16.80 0.20
N LEU A 73 -3.75 15.50 -0.01
CA LEU A 73 -4.03 14.57 1.08
C LEU A 73 -2.88 14.57 2.10
N HIS A 74 -1.63 14.50 1.63
CA HIS A 74 -0.46 14.55 2.50
C HIS A 74 -0.45 15.81 3.37
N ARG A 75 -0.70 16.99 2.78
CA ARG A 75 -0.80 18.26 3.53
C ARG A 75 -1.94 18.27 4.54
N SER A 76 -3.11 17.76 4.17
CA SER A 76 -4.25 17.70 5.10
C SER A 76 -3.99 16.79 6.31
N THR A 77 -3.13 15.77 6.15
CA THR A 77 -2.76 14.82 7.22
C THR A 77 -1.54 15.23 8.04
N THR A 78 -0.74 16.18 7.56
CA THR A 78 0.38 16.77 8.32
C THR A 78 -0.04 18.15 8.80
N PRO A 79 -0.46 18.33 10.08
CA PRO A 79 -0.63 19.68 10.59
C PRO A 79 0.71 20.42 10.47
N ASP A 80 0.69 21.54 9.75
CA ASP A 80 1.87 22.31 9.38
C ASP A 80 2.74 22.65 10.60
N PHE A 81 3.98 22.17 10.59
CA PHE A 81 5.04 22.63 11.48
C PHE A 81 5.77 23.87 10.94
N GLU A 82 5.28 24.48 9.85
CA GLU A 82 5.94 25.61 9.18
C GLU A 82 5.18 26.95 9.23
N GLU A 83 4.01 27.03 9.85
CA GLU A 83 3.25 28.29 9.98
C GLU A 83 3.47 29.01 11.33
N ILE A 84 4.64 28.85 11.97
CA ILE A 84 5.04 29.63 13.16
C ILE A 84 6.20 30.61 12.87
N ALA A 85 6.76 30.62 11.65
CA ALA A 85 7.89 31.50 11.31
C ALA A 85 7.49 32.90 10.77
N ALA A 86 6.19 33.21 10.65
CA ALA A 86 5.74 34.48 10.07
C ALA A 86 4.63 35.20 10.87
N SER A 87 4.66 35.12 12.20
CA SER A 87 3.93 36.08 13.05
C SER A 87 4.55 36.16 14.45
N THR A 88 5.72 36.78 14.57
CA THR A 88 6.13 37.36 15.86
C THR A 88 5.38 38.67 16.09
N VAL A 89 4.93 38.82 17.34
CA VAL A 89 4.54 40.05 18.08
C VAL A 89 3.03 40.18 18.33
N GLU A 90 2.51 39.53 19.39
CA GLU A 90 1.99 40.19 20.60
C GLU A 90 1.43 39.19 21.64
N ASP A 91 1.94 39.31 22.86
CA ASP A 91 1.48 38.86 24.19
C ASP A 91 0.79 37.49 24.39
N ALA A 92 1.51 36.59 25.04
CA ALA A 92 0.95 35.46 25.79
C ALA A 92 1.22 35.62 27.30
N PRO A 93 0.24 35.28 28.17
CA PRO A 93 0.52 34.76 29.50
C PRO A 93 0.37 33.24 29.53
N LEU A 94 1.41 32.56 30.04
CA LEU A 94 1.47 31.12 30.30
C LEU A 94 0.39 30.62 31.28
N PRO A 95 -0.02 29.33 31.15
CA PRO A 95 -0.37 28.53 32.31
C PRO A 95 0.56 27.30 32.49
N LYS A 96 1.23 27.37 33.63
CA LYS A 96 1.81 26.37 34.55
C LYS A 96 1.57 24.88 34.27
N GLU A 97 2.69 24.16 34.38
CA GLU A 97 2.83 22.73 34.69
C GLU A 97 1.97 22.29 35.88
N GLU A 98 1.32 21.12 35.78
CA GLU A 98 1.22 20.17 36.90
C GLU A 98 1.42 18.74 36.40
N LEU A 99 2.57 18.18 36.79
CA LEU A 99 2.89 16.77 36.82
C LEU A 99 2.13 16.10 37.97
N VAL A 100 1.35 15.05 37.68
CA VAL A 100 1.02 14.02 38.68
C VAL A 100 1.16 12.66 38.03
N GLY A 101 2.19 11.92 38.43
CA GLY A 101 2.37 10.52 38.11
C GLY A 101 1.55 9.62 39.04
N SER A 102 1.23 8.43 38.57
CA SER A 102 1.14 7.25 39.44
C SER A 102 1.34 5.98 38.62
N SER A 103 2.37 5.25 39.03
CA SER A 103 2.63 3.83 38.77
C SER A 103 1.52 2.92 39.29
N GLY A 104 1.37 1.75 38.67
CA GLY A 104 0.61 0.62 39.21
C GLY A 104 0.51 -0.51 38.19
N ASP A 105 1.35 -1.53 38.36
CA ASP A 105 1.30 -2.83 37.67
C ASP A 105 0.00 -3.57 38.00
N GLU A 106 -0.63 -4.24 37.02
CA GLU A 106 -1.32 -5.52 37.24
C GLU A 106 -1.25 -6.40 35.98
N GLU A 107 -1.13 -7.70 36.25
CA GLU A 107 -0.68 -8.78 35.39
C GLU A 107 -1.88 -9.66 34.95
N ALA A 108 -1.88 -10.03 33.67
CA ALA A 108 -2.45 -11.23 33.03
C ALA A 108 -3.89 -11.73 33.35
N VAL A 109 -4.72 -11.76 32.31
CA VAL A 109 -5.50 -12.97 31.95
C VAL A 109 -5.53 -13.10 30.42
N LEU A 110 -4.82 -14.10 29.88
CA LEU A 110 -4.92 -14.55 28.49
C LEU A 110 -6.08 -15.55 28.40
N ALA A 111 -7.18 -15.14 27.75
CA ALA A 111 -8.19 -16.07 27.26
C ALA A 111 -7.92 -16.29 25.76
N GLU A 112 -7.76 -17.56 25.38
CA GLU A 112 -7.71 -18.01 24.00
C GLU A 112 -9.11 -17.86 23.38
N GLU A 113 -9.28 -16.92 22.47
CA GLU A 113 -10.38 -16.90 21.51
C GLU A 113 -9.76 -16.70 20.11
N ASP A 114 -10.16 -17.59 19.18
CA ASP A 114 -9.64 -17.69 17.82
C ASP A 114 -9.79 -16.35 17.05
N PRO A 115 -8.72 -15.84 16.38
CA PRO A 115 -8.74 -14.52 15.75
C PRO A 115 -9.34 -14.53 14.33
N VAL A 116 -10.27 -15.45 14.03
CA VAL A 116 -10.74 -15.67 12.65
C VAL A 116 -11.83 -14.67 12.24
N ASP A 117 -12.57 -14.08 13.18
CA ASP A 117 -13.75 -13.25 12.87
C ASP A 117 -13.52 -11.72 12.93
N GLU A 118 -12.45 -11.23 13.56
CA GLU A 118 -12.14 -9.78 13.59
C GLU A 118 -11.40 -9.28 12.33
N GLU A 119 -10.63 -10.15 11.66
CA GLU A 119 -9.95 -9.80 10.40
C GLU A 119 -10.95 -9.56 9.25
N GLU A 120 -12.11 -10.24 9.23
CA GLU A 120 -13.14 -10.02 8.19
C GLU A 120 -14.02 -8.78 8.47
N ALA A 121 -14.27 -8.45 9.75
CA ALA A 121 -15.10 -7.30 10.13
C ALA A 121 -14.43 -5.95 9.86
N VAL A 122 -13.11 -5.85 10.04
CA VAL A 122 -12.32 -4.66 9.67
C VAL A 122 -12.12 -4.57 8.14
N VAL A 123 -12.19 -5.71 7.44
CA VAL A 123 -12.11 -5.79 5.98
C VAL A 123 -13.38 -5.28 5.32
N ALA A 124 -14.57 -5.59 5.86
CA ALA A 124 -15.85 -5.08 5.36
C ALA A 124 -16.08 -3.58 5.60
N ALA A 125 -15.52 -3.02 6.68
CA ALA A 125 -15.70 -1.60 7.03
C ALA A 125 -15.04 -0.61 6.05
N GLU A 126 -14.04 -1.04 5.28
CA GLU A 126 -13.40 -0.23 4.22
C GLU A 126 -13.97 -0.49 2.81
N GLU A 127 -14.86 -1.49 2.64
CA GLU A 127 -15.46 -1.80 1.33
C GLU A 127 -16.58 -0.81 0.93
N VAL A 128 -16.96 0.11 1.82
CA VAL A 128 -17.92 1.19 1.54
C VAL A 128 -17.24 2.55 1.62
N GLU A 129 -16.25 2.76 0.76
CA GLU A 129 -15.85 4.12 0.36
C GLU A 129 -16.31 4.36 -1.08
N PRO A 130 -17.56 4.81 -1.30
CA PRO A 130 -17.96 5.37 -2.57
C PRO A 130 -17.31 6.73 -2.71
N ASP A 131 -16.25 6.85 -3.51
CA ASP A 131 -15.79 8.14 -4.07
C ASP A 131 -15.78 9.36 -3.10
N GLN A 132 -15.46 9.19 -1.80
CA GLN A 132 -15.52 10.29 -0.82
C GLN A 132 -14.35 11.31 -0.93
N ALA A 133 -13.72 11.41 -2.09
CA ALA A 133 -12.82 12.53 -2.41
C ALA A 133 -13.50 13.63 -3.23
N PHE A 134 -14.77 13.47 -3.62
CA PHE A 134 -15.57 14.54 -4.21
C PHE A 134 -16.79 14.85 -3.34
N SER A 135 -16.55 15.18 -2.08
CA SER A 135 -17.39 16.20 -1.45
C SER A 135 -17.30 17.43 -2.35
N ALA A 136 -18.31 17.64 -3.20
CA ALA A 136 -18.46 18.89 -3.92
C ALA A 136 -18.33 20.00 -2.87
N GLU A 137 -17.27 20.80 -2.99
CA GLU A 137 -17.13 22.00 -2.19
C GLU A 137 -18.47 22.76 -2.23
N PRO A 138 -18.90 23.36 -1.11
CA PRO A 138 -20.20 24.03 -1.04
C PRO A 138 -20.36 24.99 -2.22
N SER A 139 -21.55 24.97 -2.84
CA SER A 139 -21.89 25.78 -4.03
C SER A 139 -21.31 27.18 -3.94
N THR A 140 -20.29 27.45 -4.75
CA THR A 140 -19.63 28.75 -4.80
C THR A 140 -20.36 29.73 -5.71
N TRP A 141 -21.23 29.24 -6.60
CA TRP A 141 -22.07 30.10 -7.42
C TRP A 141 -23.27 30.65 -6.64
N HIS A 142 -23.40 31.97 -6.59
CA HIS A 142 -24.55 32.65 -6.00
C HIS A 142 -24.86 33.95 -6.75
N ARG A 143 -26.09 34.48 -6.65
CA ARG A 143 -26.54 35.70 -7.38
C ARG A 143 -25.74 36.97 -7.08
N GLY A 144 -24.86 36.95 -6.07
CA GLY A 144 -23.98 38.06 -5.71
C GLY A 144 -22.54 37.88 -6.16
N CYS A 145 -22.20 36.81 -6.87
CA CYS A 145 -20.82 36.57 -7.33
C CYS A 145 -20.42 37.57 -8.43
N PRO A 146 -19.11 37.83 -8.63
CA PRO A 146 -18.62 38.75 -9.66
C PRO A 146 -19.21 38.54 -11.07
N ALA A 147 -19.43 37.29 -11.51
CA ALA A 147 -20.05 37.02 -12.79
C ALA A 147 -21.51 37.53 -12.86
N GLU A 148 -22.32 37.23 -11.84
CA GLU A 148 -23.73 37.68 -11.76
C GLU A 148 -23.83 39.20 -11.58
N GLN A 149 -22.88 39.83 -10.90
CA GLN A 149 -22.80 41.29 -10.79
C GLN A 149 -22.49 41.95 -12.15
N LEU A 150 -21.55 41.38 -12.91
CA LEU A 150 -21.22 41.86 -14.26
C LEU A 150 -22.40 41.67 -15.21
N TRP A 151 -23.03 40.49 -15.16
CA TRP A 151 -24.24 40.13 -15.89
C TRP A 151 -25.40 41.10 -15.62
N ALA A 152 -25.63 41.47 -14.35
CA ALA A 152 -26.68 42.39 -13.96
C ALA A 152 -26.37 43.85 -14.36
N ALA A 153 -25.10 44.27 -14.27
CA ALA A 153 -24.68 45.64 -14.53
C ALA A 153 -24.71 46.02 -16.02
N HIS A 154 -24.47 45.07 -16.93
CA HIS A 154 -24.38 45.31 -18.38
C HIS A 154 -25.42 44.51 -19.18
N SER A 155 -26.66 44.53 -18.72
CA SER A 155 -27.76 43.74 -19.31
C SER A 155 -28.09 44.08 -20.77
N ASP A 156 -27.76 45.30 -21.21
CA ASP A 156 -27.93 45.81 -22.57
C ASP A 156 -26.94 45.20 -23.56
N VAL A 157 -25.74 44.81 -23.09
CA VAL A 157 -24.65 44.26 -23.92
C VAL A 157 -24.52 42.73 -23.75
N LEU A 158 -24.74 42.22 -22.54
CA LEU A 158 -24.46 40.82 -22.20
C LEU A 158 -25.65 39.86 -22.38
N ARG A 159 -26.83 40.32 -22.84
CA ARG A 159 -27.96 39.42 -23.14
C ARG A 159 -27.92 38.85 -24.55
N THR A 160 -26.76 38.33 -24.94
CA THR A 160 -26.54 37.64 -26.21
C THR A 160 -26.55 36.12 -26.01
N PRO A 161 -26.79 35.31 -27.06
CA PRO A 161 -26.75 33.85 -26.94
C PRO A 161 -25.42 33.31 -26.43
N ALA A 162 -24.29 33.96 -26.78
CA ALA A 162 -22.96 33.58 -26.32
C ALA A 162 -22.80 33.78 -24.81
N ALA A 163 -23.19 34.95 -24.31
CA ALA A 163 -23.10 35.29 -22.90
C ALA A 163 -24.09 34.49 -22.03
N TYR A 164 -25.30 34.21 -22.52
CA TYR A 164 -26.21 33.23 -21.89
C TYR A 164 -25.58 31.84 -21.83
N SER A 165 -24.94 31.39 -22.91
CA SER A 165 -24.25 30.10 -22.92
C SER A 165 -23.13 30.04 -21.88
N ALA A 166 -22.33 31.10 -21.76
CA ALA A 166 -21.26 31.21 -20.77
C ALA A 166 -21.78 31.19 -19.33
N MET A 167 -22.80 32.00 -19.03
CA MET A 167 -23.44 32.05 -17.71
C MET A 167 -24.07 30.72 -17.32
N ILE A 168 -24.75 30.04 -18.25
CA ILE A 168 -25.33 28.71 -18.02
C ILE A 168 -24.22 27.71 -17.70
N CYS A 169 -23.13 27.69 -18.47
CA CYS A 169 -22.00 26.79 -18.22
C CYS A 169 -21.36 27.06 -16.84
N GLY A 170 -21.12 28.33 -16.50
CA GLY A 170 -20.55 28.73 -15.21
C GLY A 170 -21.43 28.32 -14.04
N ALA A 171 -22.71 28.71 -14.07
CA ALA A 171 -23.68 28.36 -13.02
C ALA A 171 -23.82 26.83 -12.87
N ALA A 172 -23.88 26.07 -13.96
CA ALA A 172 -24.02 24.62 -13.93
C ALA A 172 -22.80 23.91 -13.32
N ARG A 173 -21.58 24.37 -13.61
CA ARG A 173 -20.33 23.74 -13.14
C ARG A 173 -20.02 24.04 -11.68
N PHE A 174 -20.43 25.21 -11.18
CA PHE A 174 -20.06 25.70 -9.85
C PHE A 174 -21.20 25.66 -8.82
N GLY A 175 -22.10 24.68 -8.94
CA GLY A 175 -23.13 24.39 -7.94
C GLY A 175 -24.44 25.19 -8.07
N GLY A 176 -24.53 26.12 -9.02
CA GLY A 176 -25.72 26.93 -9.30
C GLY A 176 -26.73 26.25 -10.24
N ALA A 177 -27.09 24.98 -9.99
CA ALA A 177 -27.92 24.19 -10.90
C ALA A 177 -29.29 24.84 -11.20
N ASP A 178 -30.02 25.25 -10.16
CA ASP A 178 -31.33 25.91 -10.34
C ASP A 178 -31.18 27.22 -11.14
N ARG A 179 -30.13 27.98 -10.86
CA ARG A 179 -29.83 29.22 -11.60
C ARG A 179 -29.51 28.97 -13.07
N ALA A 180 -28.77 27.90 -13.38
CA ALA A 180 -28.50 27.52 -14.77
C ALA A 180 -29.79 27.22 -15.54
N TRP A 181 -30.74 26.52 -14.90
CA TRP A 181 -32.05 26.22 -15.51
C TRP A 181 -32.91 27.48 -15.69
N GLU A 182 -32.91 28.41 -14.72
CA GLU A 182 -33.57 29.71 -14.89
C GLU A 182 -32.98 30.49 -16.07
N LEU A 183 -31.65 30.56 -16.20
CA LEU A 183 -30.97 31.25 -17.30
C LEU A 183 -31.32 30.63 -18.66
N ALA A 184 -31.48 29.31 -18.72
CA ALA A 184 -31.91 28.61 -19.92
C ALA A 184 -33.37 28.94 -20.29
N GLU A 185 -34.25 29.13 -19.30
CA GLU A 185 -35.62 29.59 -19.51
C GLU A 185 -35.66 31.06 -19.94
N GLU A 186 -34.86 31.93 -19.32
CA GLU A 186 -34.70 33.34 -19.67
C GLU A 186 -34.22 33.53 -21.11
N ALA A 187 -33.29 32.69 -21.58
CA ALA A 187 -32.80 32.71 -22.95
C ALA A 187 -33.91 32.37 -23.99
N GLY A 188 -35.00 31.72 -23.57
CA GLY A 188 -36.16 31.44 -24.40
C GLY A 188 -35.81 30.66 -25.67
N SER A 189 -35.95 31.28 -26.84
CA SER A 189 -35.70 30.67 -28.16
C SER A 189 -34.32 31.01 -28.75
N MET A 190 -33.44 31.63 -27.96
CA MET A 190 -32.08 31.93 -28.41
C MET A 190 -31.29 30.65 -28.74
N ALA A 191 -30.45 30.73 -29.77
CA ALA A 191 -29.59 29.62 -30.19
C ALA A 191 -28.37 29.52 -29.25
N LEU A 192 -28.53 28.80 -28.14
CA LEU A 192 -27.44 28.52 -27.20
C LEU A 192 -26.45 27.51 -27.78
N SER A 193 -25.24 27.47 -27.22
CA SER A 193 -24.21 26.50 -27.63
C SER A 193 -24.56 25.08 -27.17
N LEU A 194 -24.02 24.07 -27.87
CA LEU A 194 -24.15 22.66 -27.45
C LEU A 194 -23.55 22.43 -26.04
N ALA A 195 -22.47 23.13 -25.71
CA ALA A 195 -21.83 23.06 -24.39
C ALA A 195 -22.79 23.47 -23.27
N ALA A 196 -23.59 24.53 -23.46
CA ALA A 196 -24.57 24.96 -22.48
C ALA A 196 -25.63 23.88 -22.21
N TYR A 197 -26.11 23.19 -23.24
CA TYR A 197 -27.04 22.06 -23.07
C TYR A 197 -26.39 20.85 -22.40
N ASN A 198 -25.13 20.55 -22.71
CA ASN A 198 -24.38 19.47 -22.06
C ASN A 198 -24.18 19.73 -20.56
N ASP A 199 -23.88 20.98 -20.17
CA ASP A 199 -23.71 21.36 -18.77
C ASP A 199 -25.05 21.43 -18.02
N LEU A 200 -26.13 21.90 -18.66
CA LEU A 200 -27.50 21.82 -18.12
C LEU A 200 -27.93 20.38 -17.83
N LEU A 201 -27.64 19.48 -18.77
CA LEU A 201 -27.91 18.05 -18.58
C LEU A 201 -27.09 17.49 -17.42
N ARG A 202 -25.83 17.89 -17.24
CA ARG A 202 -24.92 17.39 -16.20
C ARG A 202 -25.29 17.86 -14.79
N CYS A 203 -25.78 19.09 -14.63
CA CYS A 203 -26.13 19.65 -13.32
C CYS A 203 -27.56 19.31 -12.86
N ALA A 204 -28.39 18.67 -13.70
CA ALA A 204 -29.80 18.44 -13.43
C ALA A 204 -30.13 17.60 -12.17
N HIS A 205 -29.16 16.83 -11.66
CA HIS A 205 -29.28 16.05 -10.41
C HIS A 205 -29.22 16.93 -9.14
N ALA A 206 -28.64 18.12 -9.27
CA ALA A 206 -28.39 19.04 -8.14
C ALA A 206 -29.52 20.06 -7.93
N CYS A 207 -30.55 20.08 -8.78
CA CYS A 207 -31.70 20.99 -8.60
C CYS A 207 -32.45 20.74 -7.29
N SER A 208 -32.97 21.81 -6.67
CA SER A 208 -33.68 21.76 -5.38
C SER A 208 -34.96 20.92 -5.42
N ASP A 209 -35.68 20.97 -6.55
CA ASP A 209 -36.88 20.16 -6.84
C ASP A 209 -36.56 18.71 -7.25
N ALA A 210 -35.31 18.24 -7.15
CA ALA A 210 -34.87 16.92 -7.63
C ALA A 210 -34.99 15.79 -6.59
N ARG A 211 -35.86 15.92 -5.58
CA ARG A 211 -35.94 14.93 -4.50
C ARG A 211 -36.26 13.49 -4.97
N ASP A 212 -37.05 13.30 -6.03
CA ASP A 212 -37.50 11.93 -6.34
C ASP A 212 -37.02 11.36 -7.70
N ASN A 213 -36.87 12.19 -8.76
CA ASN A 213 -36.56 11.67 -10.10
C ASN A 213 -35.86 12.69 -11.03
N ALA A 214 -34.66 12.36 -11.53
CA ALA A 214 -33.89 13.19 -12.47
C ALA A 214 -34.30 13.01 -13.94
N TRP A 215 -34.94 11.88 -14.29
CA TRP A 215 -35.27 11.53 -15.68
C TRP A 215 -36.15 12.57 -16.41
N PRO A 216 -37.21 13.15 -15.80
CA PRO A 216 -37.99 14.20 -16.45
C PRO A 216 -37.17 15.42 -16.86
N ARG A 217 -36.16 15.80 -16.07
CA ARG A 217 -35.25 16.92 -16.39
C ARG A 217 -34.28 16.55 -17.51
N VAL A 218 -33.76 15.33 -17.52
CA VAL A 218 -32.95 14.83 -18.64
C VAL A 218 -33.74 14.90 -19.95
N LEU A 219 -35.00 14.41 -19.95
CA LEU A 219 -35.89 14.52 -21.11
C LEU A 219 -36.17 15.97 -21.51
N ARG A 220 -36.34 16.87 -20.54
CA ARG A 220 -36.49 18.30 -20.80
C ARG A 220 -35.27 18.89 -21.48
N GLY A 221 -34.06 18.57 -21.03
CA GLY A 221 -32.81 18.99 -21.66
C GLY A 221 -32.71 18.54 -23.12
N PHE A 222 -33.01 17.27 -23.41
CA PHE A 222 -33.05 16.76 -24.79
C PHE A 222 -34.12 17.44 -25.65
N LYS A 223 -35.29 17.80 -25.09
CA LYS A 223 -36.32 18.56 -25.80
C LYS A 223 -35.83 19.97 -26.16
N LEU A 224 -35.14 20.65 -25.24
CA LEU A 224 -34.55 21.97 -25.48
C LEU A 224 -33.47 21.90 -26.57
N LEU A 225 -32.56 20.93 -26.49
CA LEU A 225 -31.53 20.69 -27.51
C LEU A 225 -32.14 20.44 -28.90
N ARG A 226 -33.19 19.63 -28.97
CA ARG A 226 -33.94 19.35 -30.21
C ARG A 226 -34.63 20.61 -30.76
N ALA A 227 -35.25 21.41 -29.89
CA ALA A 227 -35.90 22.66 -30.28
C ALA A 227 -34.90 23.66 -30.90
N SER A 228 -33.67 23.66 -30.39
CA SER A 228 -32.55 24.47 -30.91
C SER A 228 -31.87 23.88 -32.15
N LYS A 229 -32.37 22.75 -32.68
CA LYS A 229 -31.87 22.07 -33.89
C LYS A 229 -30.37 21.72 -33.84
N LEU A 230 -29.84 21.46 -32.64
CA LEU A 230 -28.47 21.01 -32.45
C LEU A 230 -28.39 19.48 -32.48
N ALA A 231 -27.33 18.95 -33.10
CA ALA A 231 -27.03 17.53 -33.04
C ALA A 231 -26.36 17.20 -31.69
N PRO A 232 -26.83 16.17 -30.96
CA PRO A 232 -26.14 15.72 -29.75
C PRO A 232 -24.77 15.12 -30.10
N ASN A 233 -23.85 15.13 -29.15
CA ASN A 233 -22.55 14.46 -29.25
C ASN A 233 -22.37 13.46 -28.08
N ALA A 234 -21.22 12.77 -28.03
CA ALA A 234 -20.95 11.81 -26.96
C ALA A 234 -21.06 12.45 -25.56
N GLN A 235 -20.59 13.70 -25.40
CA GLN A 235 -20.71 14.44 -24.15
C GLN A 235 -22.16 14.68 -23.72
N THR A 236 -23.09 14.89 -24.67
CA THR A 236 -24.53 15.02 -24.36
C THR A 236 -25.05 13.78 -23.65
N PHE A 237 -24.68 12.59 -24.13
CA PHE A 237 -25.09 11.32 -23.51
C PHE A 237 -24.34 11.05 -22.21
N ALA A 238 -23.04 11.35 -22.15
CA ALA A 238 -22.25 11.24 -20.92
C ALA A 238 -22.83 12.11 -19.79
N SER A 239 -23.15 13.39 -20.08
CA SER A 239 -23.79 14.31 -19.12
C SER A 239 -25.15 13.80 -18.63
N ALA A 240 -25.97 13.23 -19.51
CA ALA A 240 -27.26 12.65 -19.12
C ALA A 240 -27.09 11.44 -18.19
N LEU A 241 -26.18 10.51 -18.52
CA LEU A 241 -25.87 9.34 -17.68
C LEU A 241 -25.26 9.75 -16.34
N TYR A 242 -24.35 10.72 -16.34
CA TYR A 242 -23.75 11.29 -15.13
C TYR A 242 -24.83 11.78 -14.17
N THR A 243 -25.80 12.55 -14.65
CA THR A 243 -26.95 13.02 -13.85
C THR A 243 -27.75 11.88 -13.25
N LEU A 244 -28.05 10.82 -14.02
CA LEU A 244 -28.77 9.66 -13.49
C LEU A 244 -27.96 8.94 -12.41
N SER A 245 -26.66 8.75 -12.63
CA SER A 245 -25.75 8.15 -11.66
C SER A 245 -25.67 8.95 -10.36
N GLN A 246 -25.46 10.27 -10.45
CA GLN A 246 -25.35 11.15 -9.30
C GLN A 246 -26.66 11.26 -8.52
N ASN A 247 -27.81 11.23 -9.21
CA ASN A 247 -29.10 11.19 -8.53
C ASN A 247 -29.26 9.92 -7.69
N CYS A 248 -28.88 8.74 -8.22
CA CYS A 248 -28.87 7.50 -7.44
C CYS A 248 -27.93 7.58 -6.23
N LEU A 249 -26.71 8.11 -6.42
CA LEU A 249 -25.73 8.24 -5.35
C LEU A 249 -26.22 9.17 -4.24
N LYS A 250 -26.81 10.32 -4.60
CA LYS A 250 -27.42 11.26 -3.65
C LYS A 250 -28.51 10.60 -2.82
N GLN A 251 -29.40 9.82 -3.44
CA GLN A 251 -30.46 9.07 -2.75
C GLN A 251 -29.87 8.02 -1.79
N LEU A 252 -28.86 7.27 -2.24
CA LEU A 252 -28.16 6.30 -1.40
C LEU A 252 -27.53 6.94 -0.15
N ASN A 253 -26.85 8.07 -0.31
CA ASN A 253 -26.22 8.82 0.79
C ASN A 253 -27.24 9.41 1.78
N GLN A 254 -28.47 9.65 1.32
CA GLN A 254 -29.59 10.09 2.16
C GLN A 254 -30.34 8.92 2.81
N GLY A 255 -29.89 7.67 2.60
CA GLY A 255 -30.52 6.46 3.12
C GLY A 255 -31.79 6.05 2.38
N GLU A 256 -32.11 6.72 1.27
CA GLU A 256 -33.30 6.46 0.45
C GLU A 256 -33.08 5.27 -0.50
N THR A 257 -34.18 4.72 -1.03
CA THR A 257 -34.08 3.69 -2.07
C THR A 257 -33.82 4.39 -3.40
N PRO A 258 -32.70 4.10 -4.10
CA PRO A 258 -32.39 4.77 -5.35
C PRO A 258 -33.44 4.45 -6.42
N ALA A 259 -33.73 5.43 -7.27
CA ALA A 259 -34.50 5.22 -8.47
C ALA A 259 -33.78 4.25 -9.41
N ASP A 260 -34.55 3.39 -10.10
CA ASP A 260 -34.01 2.47 -11.09
C ASP A 260 -33.92 3.15 -12.46
N TYR A 261 -32.69 3.46 -12.88
CA TYR A 261 -32.40 4.07 -14.17
C TYR A 261 -31.71 3.11 -15.15
N ALA A 262 -31.60 1.81 -14.85
CA ALA A 262 -30.83 0.88 -15.67
C ALA A 262 -31.34 0.84 -17.13
N ASP A 263 -32.64 0.67 -17.34
CA ASP A 263 -33.25 0.66 -18.67
C ASP A 263 -33.06 2.00 -19.41
N LYS A 264 -33.07 3.12 -18.68
CA LYS A 264 -32.89 4.46 -19.26
C LYS A 264 -31.45 4.67 -19.68
N ALA A 265 -30.50 4.19 -18.87
CA ALA A 265 -29.08 4.28 -19.16
C ALA A 265 -28.71 3.45 -20.40
N LEU A 266 -29.18 2.20 -20.48
CA LEU A 266 -28.99 1.34 -21.65
C LEU A 266 -29.63 1.96 -22.90
N GLY A 267 -30.87 2.45 -22.79
CA GLY A 267 -31.56 3.11 -23.89
C GLY A 267 -30.87 4.38 -24.39
N LEU A 268 -30.21 5.15 -23.52
CA LEU A 268 -29.41 6.32 -23.92
C LEU A 268 -28.18 5.92 -24.76
N VAL A 269 -27.52 4.83 -24.40
CA VAL A 269 -26.36 4.32 -25.14
C VAL A 269 -26.77 3.74 -26.49
N ASP A 270 -27.89 3.00 -26.54
CA ASP A 270 -28.44 2.49 -27.79
C ASP A 270 -28.91 3.61 -28.72
N GLU A 271 -29.50 4.67 -28.17
CA GLU A 271 -29.87 5.86 -28.94
C GLU A 271 -28.63 6.59 -29.49
N ALA A 272 -27.54 6.71 -28.71
CA ALA A 272 -26.29 7.28 -29.19
C ALA A 272 -25.75 6.48 -30.39
N ARG A 273 -25.72 5.15 -30.28
CA ARG A 273 -25.31 4.24 -31.37
C ARG A 273 -26.23 4.39 -32.60
N ARG A 274 -27.54 4.47 -32.40
CA ARG A 274 -28.53 4.67 -33.47
C ARG A 274 -28.32 5.96 -34.24
N LEU A 275 -27.84 7.01 -33.56
CA LEU A 275 -27.48 8.30 -34.16
C LEU A 275 -26.08 8.31 -34.79
N GLY A 276 -25.37 7.18 -34.80
CA GLY A 276 -24.00 7.09 -35.31
C GLY A 276 -22.94 7.71 -34.38
N ILE A 277 -23.31 8.00 -33.12
CA ILE A 277 -22.40 8.55 -32.12
C ILE A 277 -21.75 7.38 -31.39
N GLN A 278 -20.43 7.26 -31.55
CA GLN A 278 -19.66 6.20 -30.91
C GLN A 278 -19.54 6.49 -29.40
N PRO A 279 -19.91 5.53 -28.52
CA PRO A 279 -19.72 5.69 -27.08
C PRO A 279 -18.23 5.81 -26.72
N THR A 280 -17.90 6.86 -25.97
CA THR A 280 -16.55 7.06 -25.41
C THR A 280 -16.38 6.28 -24.12
N MET A 281 -15.15 6.26 -23.57
CA MET A 281 -14.88 5.65 -22.27
C MET A 281 -15.74 6.30 -21.17
N GLY A 282 -15.97 7.61 -21.24
CA GLY A 282 -16.81 8.34 -20.29
C GLY A 282 -18.29 8.04 -20.39
N VAL A 283 -18.81 7.79 -21.60
CA VAL A 283 -20.18 7.28 -21.76
C VAL A 283 -20.31 5.91 -21.08
N TYR A 284 -19.33 5.03 -21.27
CA TYR A 284 -19.32 3.72 -20.62
C TYR A 284 -19.09 3.78 -19.10
N ALA A 285 -18.23 4.67 -18.62
CA ALA A 285 -18.00 4.87 -17.19
C ALA A 285 -19.30 5.27 -16.48
N ASN A 286 -20.00 6.27 -17.03
CA ASN A 286 -21.26 6.72 -16.48
C ASN A 286 -22.37 5.68 -16.64
N LEU A 287 -22.42 4.92 -17.74
CA LEU A 287 -23.34 3.78 -17.89
C LEU A 287 -23.15 2.76 -16.77
N LEU A 288 -21.91 2.30 -16.55
CA LEU A 288 -21.59 1.31 -15.53
C LEU A 288 -22.00 1.80 -14.14
N ARG A 289 -21.67 3.06 -13.80
CA ARG A 289 -22.07 3.68 -12.53
C ARG A 289 -23.58 3.82 -12.37
N THR A 290 -24.31 4.27 -13.40
CA THR A 290 -25.78 4.38 -13.33
C THR A 290 -26.41 3.02 -13.08
N VAL A 291 -25.99 2.00 -13.83
CA VAL A 291 -26.54 0.64 -13.69
C VAL A 291 -26.17 0.04 -12.33
N LEU A 292 -24.96 0.28 -11.84
CA LEU A 292 -24.50 -0.14 -10.52
C LEU A 292 -25.32 0.51 -9.39
N ASN A 293 -25.41 1.84 -9.39
CA ASN A 293 -26.09 2.59 -8.34
C ASN A 293 -27.60 2.35 -8.33
N SER A 294 -28.19 2.00 -9.47
CA SER A 294 -29.59 1.57 -9.58
C SER A 294 -29.85 0.21 -8.90
N ARG A 295 -28.81 -0.61 -8.67
CA ARG A 295 -28.93 -2.00 -8.19
C ARG A 295 -28.70 -2.22 -6.70
N VAL A 296 -28.16 -1.24 -5.97
CA VAL A 296 -27.63 -1.42 -4.61
C VAL A 296 -28.63 -2.03 -3.60
N ARG A 297 -29.92 -2.17 -3.93
CA ARG A 297 -30.93 -2.84 -3.08
C ARG A 297 -31.94 -3.80 -3.73
N ARG A 298 -31.84 -4.17 -5.02
CA ARG A 298 -32.86 -5.02 -5.68
C ARG A 298 -32.28 -6.21 -6.43
N SER A 299 -32.10 -7.33 -5.72
CA SER A 299 -32.02 -8.65 -6.34
C SER A 299 -33.38 -8.97 -6.96
N THR A 300 -33.48 -9.07 -8.30
CA THR A 300 -34.39 -10.02 -9.03
C THR A 300 -34.58 -9.72 -10.52
N LEU A 301 -34.15 -8.58 -11.09
CA LEU A 301 -34.38 -8.28 -12.52
C LEU A 301 -33.09 -8.06 -13.34
N ALA A 302 -32.66 -9.17 -13.97
CA ALA A 302 -32.38 -9.36 -15.40
C ALA A 302 -31.28 -8.58 -16.17
N TYR A 303 -30.29 -7.96 -15.53
CA TYR A 303 -29.00 -7.73 -16.19
C TYR A 303 -27.86 -8.11 -15.22
N ARG A 304 -26.85 -8.86 -15.64
CA ARG A 304 -25.66 -9.11 -14.81
C ARG A 304 -24.64 -8.02 -15.11
N MET A 305 -24.03 -7.45 -14.08
CA MET A 305 -23.05 -6.35 -14.25
C MET A 305 -21.85 -6.84 -15.06
N ASN A 306 -21.45 -8.09 -14.80
CA ASN A 306 -20.40 -8.79 -15.53
C ASN A 306 -20.69 -8.93 -17.02
N ASP A 307 -21.94 -9.19 -17.42
CA ASP A 307 -22.32 -9.31 -18.83
C ASP A 307 -22.24 -7.93 -19.53
N LEU A 308 -22.77 -6.89 -18.87
CA LEU A 308 -22.67 -5.51 -19.36
C LEU A 308 -21.21 -5.07 -19.53
N LEU A 309 -20.37 -5.34 -18.52
CA LEU A 309 -18.94 -5.03 -18.60
C LEU A 309 -18.27 -5.83 -19.71
N ALA A 310 -18.59 -7.11 -19.87
CA ALA A 310 -18.05 -7.93 -20.95
C ALA A 310 -18.38 -7.34 -22.33
N ASP A 311 -19.61 -6.85 -22.53
CA ASP A 311 -20.05 -6.21 -23.78
C ASP A 311 -19.32 -4.88 -24.02
N VAL A 312 -19.16 -4.05 -22.99
CA VAL A 312 -18.39 -2.81 -23.06
C VAL A 312 -16.93 -3.08 -23.43
N LEU A 313 -16.31 -4.08 -22.81
CA LEU A 313 -14.93 -4.48 -23.10
C LEU A 313 -14.81 -5.05 -24.52
N ASN A 314 -15.77 -5.85 -24.97
CA ASN A 314 -15.79 -6.37 -26.35
C ASN A 314 -15.82 -5.24 -27.37
N ASP A 315 -16.66 -4.22 -27.16
CA ASP A 315 -16.73 -3.05 -28.03
C ASP A 315 -15.39 -2.29 -28.08
N LEU A 316 -14.81 -1.97 -26.92
CA LEU A 316 -13.54 -1.23 -26.84
C LEU A 316 -12.38 -2.01 -27.44
N GLU A 317 -12.22 -3.29 -27.08
CA GLU A 317 -11.16 -4.16 -27.59
C GLU A 317 -11.27 -4.32 -29.11
N THR A 318 -12.48 -4.48 -29.65
CA THR A 318 -12.70 -4.62 -31.09
C THR A 318 -12.34 -3.33 -31.82
N ARG A 319 -12.77 -2.17 -31.30
CA ARG A 319 -12.48 -0.87 -31.91
C ARG A 319 -10.99 -0.56 -31.92
N TRP A 320 -10.30 -0.79 -30.79
CA TRP A 320 -8.88 -0.49 -30.68
C TRP A 320 -8.02 -1.45 -31.52
N LYS A 321 -8.44 -2.71 -31.68
CA LYS A 321 -7.79 -3.65 -32.61
C LYS A 321 -8.03 -3.31 -34.07
N ALA A 322 -9.23 -2.82 -34.40
CA ALA A 322 -9.58 -2.44 -35.77
C ALA A 322 -8.82 -1.19 -36.26
N ASN A 323 -8.11 -0.47 -35.39
CA ASN A 323 -7.40 0.78 -35.69
C ASN A 323 -8.29 1.84 -36.39
N ASN A 324 -9.60 1.75 -36.20
CA ASN A 324 -10.57 2.69 -36.77
C ASN A 324 -11.73 2.95 -35.79
N PRO A 325 -11.66 4.05 -35.00
CA PRO A 325 -10.55 4.99 -34.89
C PRO A 325 -9.29 4.35 -34.27
N PRO A 326 -8.09 4.96 -34.43
CA PRO A 326 -6.87 4.46 -33.80
C PRO A 326 -7.06 4.33 -32.27
N PRO A 327 -6.31 3.43 -31.62
CA PRO A 327 -6.34 3.28 -30.17
C PRO A 327 -5.97 4.61 -29.49
N PRO A 328 -6.45 4.84 -28.26
CA PRO A 328 -6.20 6.08 -27.53
C PRO A 328 -4.71 6.41 -27.48
N CYS A 329 -4.37 7.65 -27.76
CA CYS A 329 -3.02 8.20 -27.67
C CYS A 329 -2.99 9.45 -26.79
N ARG A 330 -1.79 9.86 -26.35
CA ARG A 330 -1.62 11.04 -25.48
C ARG A 330 -2.07 12.36 -26.11
N ALA A 331 -2.18 12.42 -27.44
CA ALA A 331 -2.60 13.61 -28.17
C ALA A 331 -4.13 13.72 -28.33
N ASP A 332 -4.87 12.68 -27.94
CA ASP A 332 -6.33 12.72 -27.98
C ASP A 332 -6.89 13.57 -26.83
N VAL A 333 -8.01 14.23 -27.08
CA VAL A 333 -8.71 15.02 -26.07
C VAL A 333 -9.68 14.11 -25.30
N PHE A 334 -9.41 13.94 -24.00
CA PHE A 334 -10.24 13.15 -23.10
C PHE A 334 -11.03 14.05 -22.15
N THR A 335 -12.27 13.65 -21.88
CA THR A 335 -13.11 14.30 -20.87
C THR A 335 -12.81 13.72 -19.49
N LEU A 336 -13.25 14.41 -18.43
CA LEU A 336 -13.12 13.91 -17.06
C LEU A 336 -13.70 12.49 -16.90
N ASP A 337 -14.86 12.26 -17.52
CA ASP A 337 -15.56 10.98 -17.43
C ASP A 337 -14.78 9.86 -18.16
N ASP A 338 -13.96 10.17 -19.17
CA ASP A 338 -13.13 9.18 -19.86
C ASP A 338 -12.04 8.61 -18.96
N TYR A 339 -11.41 9.45 -18.12
CA TYR A 339 -10.39 9.04 -17.17
C TYR A 339 -10.97 8.13 -16.06
N ASP A 340 -12.22 8.35 -15.71
CA ASP A 340 -12.93 7.59 -14.68
C ASP A 340 -13.25 6.14 -15.08
N PHE A 341 -13.18 5.82 -16.38
CA PHE A 341 -13.57 4.51 -16.90
C PHE A 341 -12.77 3.36 -16.29
N ALA A 342 -11.45 3.52 -16.13
CA ALA A 342 -10.60 2.46 -15.60
C ALA A 342 -11.03 2.03 -14.20
N GLY A 343 -11.29 3.01 -13.32
CA GLY A 343 -11.74 2.78 -11.96
C GLY A 343 -13.14 2.16 -11.91
N ALA A 344 -14.09 2.69 -12.70
CA ALA A 344 -15.45 2.18 -12.76
C ALA A 344 -15.51 0.74 -13.31
N ALA A 345 -14.78 0.45 -14.38
CA ALA A 345 -14.71 -0.88 -14.99
C ALA A 345 -14.07 -1.90 -14.04
N MET A 346 -12.95 -1.54 -13.40
CA MET A 346 -12.30 -2.44 -12.42
C MET A 346 -13.19 -2.71 -11.22
N PHE A 347 -13.91 -1.70 -10.71
CA PHE A 347 -14.88 -1.90 -9.62
C PHE A 347 -15.97 -2.89 -10.03
N CYS A 348 -16.57 -2.68 -11.20
CA CYS A 348 -17.62 -3.57 -11.72
C CYS A 348 -17.10 -4.98 -11.94
N ALA A 349 -15.85 -5.13 -12.39
CA ALA A 349 -15.22 -6.42 -12.59
C ALA A 349 -15.03 -7.21 -11.29
N THR A 350 -14.88 -6.54 -10.15
CA THR A 350 -14.57 -7.15 -8.84
C THR A 350 -15.74 -7.11 -7.86
N LEU A 351 -16.94 -6.72 -8.29
CA LEU A 351 -18.10 -6.53 -7.41
C LEU A 351 -18.73 -7.86 -6.96
N ASP A 352 -18.86 -8.81 -7.89
CA ASP A 352 -19.51 -10.09 -7.64
C ASP A 352 -18.45 -11.19 -7.50
N ASP A 353 -18.61 -12.12 -6.54
CA ASP A 353 -17.78 -13.35 -6.40
C ASP A 353 -18.04 -14.39 -7.53
N SER A 354 -18.51 -13.95 -8.69
CA SER A 354 -18.72 -14.80 -9.87
C SER A 354 -17.38 -15.36 -10.38
N PRO A 355 -17.28 -16.63 -10.82
CA PRO A 355 -16.03 -17.18 -11.36
C PRO A 355 -15.45 -16.38 -12.54
N LEU A 356 -16.24 -15.51 -13.18
CA LEU A 356 -15.84 -14.63 -14.26
C LEU A 356 -15.09 -13.35 -13.80
N TYR A 357 -15.14 -12.97 -12.51
CA TYR A 357 -14.58 -11.71 -12.01
C TYR A 357 -13.07 -11.59 -12.32
N ILE A 358 -12.33 -12.70 -12.20
CA ILE A 358 -10.88 -12.75 -12.45
C ILE A 358 -10.57 -12.53 -13.93
N GLN A 359 -11.41 -13.09 -14.80
CA GLN A 359 -11.26 -12.95 -16.26
C GLN A 359 -11.57 -11.52 -16.68
N LEU A 360 -12.66 -10.92 -16.16
CA LEU A 360 -13.01 -9.53 -16.42
C LEU A 360 -11.95 -8.57 -15.88
N ALA A 361 -11.47 -8.76 -14.65
CA ALA A 361 -10.40 -7.96 -14.08
C ALA A 361 -9.11 -8.03 -14.92
N GLN A 362 -8.76 -9.23 -15.43
CA GLN A 362 -7.64 -9.37 -16.38
C GLN A 362 -7.89 -8.61 -17.68
N ARG A 363 -9.09 -8.69 -18.25
CA ARG A 363 -9.41 -7.97 -19.49
C ARG A 363 -9.34 -6.46 -19.32
N VAL A 364 -9.87 -5.94 -18.21
CA VAL A 364 -9.74 -4.51 -17.87
C VAL A 364 -8.26 -4.15 -17.72
N TYR A 365 -7.46 -4.96 -17.03
CA TYR A 365 -6.01 -4.74 -16.91
C TYR A 365 -5.31 -4.72 -18.28
N ASP A 366 -5.55 -5.75 -19.10
CA ASP A 366 -4.95 -5.90 -20.43
C ASP A 366 -5.31 -4.74 -21.35
N LEU A 367 -6.53 -4.21 -21.23
CA LEU A 367 -6.99 -3.04 -21.99
C LEU A 367 -6.05 -1.85 -21.81
N PHE A 368 -5.48 -1.63 -20.61
CA PHE A 368 -4.56 -0.52 -20.35
C PHE A 368 -3.07 -0.85 -20.52
N HIS A 369 -2.69 -2.13 -20.52
CA HIS A 369 -1.28 -2.55 -20.39
C HIS A 369 -0.73 -3.38 -21.55
N LYS A 370 -1.57 -4.13 -22.28
CA LYS A 370 -1.09 -5.15 -23.22
C LYS A 370 -0.70 -4.59 -24.59
N ASP A 371 -1.47 -3.63 -25.10
CA ASP A 371 -1.34 -3.11 -26.46
C ASP A 371 -0.85 -1.64 -26.48
N GLY A 372 0.21 -1.35 -25.72
CA GLY A 372 0.81 -0.02 -25.58
C GLY A 372 0.59 0.60 -24.20
N ASP A 373 1.42 1.59 -23.86
CA ASP A 373 1.33 2.27 -22.56
C ASP A 373 0.15 3.26 -22.53
N ARG A 374 -1.00 2.79 -22.03
CA ARG A 374 -2.21 3.61 -21.85
C ARG A 374 -2.39 4.07 -20.40
N ARG A 375 -1.33 4.06 -19.58
CA ARG A 375 -1.39 4.54 -18.19
C ARG A 375 -1.65 6.05 -18.11
N PHE A 376 -1.49 6.79 -19.20
CA PHE A 376 -1.91 8.19 -19.28
C PHE A 376 -3.44 8.39 -19.15
N LEU A 377 -4.22 7.32 -19.25
CA LEU A 377 -5.67 7.34 -19.00
C LEU A 377 -6.03 7.26 -17.51
N PHE A 378 -5.06 7.17 -16.60
CA PHE A 378 -5.30 7.39 -15.17
C PHE A 378 -5.22 8.88 -14.85
N ARG A 379 -6.26 9.44 -14.23
CA ARG A 379 -6.33 10.87 -13.90
C ARG A 379 -5.27 11.28 -12.89
N SER A 380 -5.06 10.43 -11.88
CA SER A 380 -4.17 10.69 -10.76
C SER A 380 -3.44 9.42 -10.32
N SER A 381 -2.33 9.62 -9.61
CA SER A 381 -1.58 8.60 -8.90
C SER A 381 -2.43 7.80 -7.92
N LEU A 382 -3.42 8.45 -7.28
CA LEU A 382 -4.32 7.80 -6.34
C LEU A 382 -5.31 6.88 -7.05
N GLU A 383 -5.91 7.32 -8.15
CA GLU A 383 -6.80 6.48 -8.97
C GLU A 383 -6.06 5.28 -9.55
N ALA A 384 -4.86 5.49 -10.11
CA ALA A 384 -4.02 4.41 -10.59
C ALA A 384 -3.73 3.40 -9.47
N ARG A 385 -3.35 3.88 -8.27
CA ARG A 385 -3.12 3.01 -7.11
C ARG A 385 -4.37 2.22 -6.75
N ARG A 386 -5.54 2.86 -6.67
CA ARG A 386 -6.83 2.18 -6.39
C ARG A 386 -7.14 1.11 -7.43
N PHE A 387 -6.92 1.41 -8.71
CA PHE A 387 -7.07 0.45 -9.81
C PHE A 387 -6.18 -0.78 -9.61
N TYR A 388 -4.88 -0.59 -9.40
CA TYR A 388 -3.95 -1.70 -9.20
C TYR A 388 -4.23 -2.47 -7.92
N MET A 389 -4.61 -1.81 -6.82
CA MET A 389 -4.98 -2.48 -5.58
C MET A 389 -6.15 -3.44 -5.78
N ARG A 390 -7.22 -3.00 -6.47
CA ARG A 390 -8.38 -3.85 -6.78
C ARG A 390 -8.00 -5.03 -7.68
N TYR A 391 -7.22 -4.77 -8.73
CA TYR A 391 -6.72 -5.82 -9.62
C TYR A 391 -5.89 -6.87 -8.87
N LEU A 392 -4.92 -6.43 -8.06
CA LEU A 392 -4.06 -7.31 -7.27
C LEU A 392 -4.89 -8.12 -6.29
N TYR A 393 -5.82 -7.48 -5.58
CA TYR A 393 -6.68 -8.17 -4.63
C TYR A 393 -7.53 -9.24 -5.31
N ALA A 394 -8.13 -8.95 -6.47
CA ALA A 394 -8.88 -9.93 -7.27
C ALA A 394 -8.01 -11.13 -7.69
N LYS A 395 -6.77 -10.88 -8.14
CA LYS A 395 -5.82 -11.95 -8.50
C LYS A 395 -5.33 -12.77 -7.31
N LEU A 396 -5.22 -12.15 -6.14
CA LEU A 396 -4.78 -12.81 -4.92
C LEU A 396 -5.93 -13.57 -4.23
N ARG A 397 -7.19 -13.12 -4.32
CA ARG A 397 -8.34 -13.90 -3.82
C ARG A 397 -8.71 -15.09 -4.70
N ALA A 398 -8.34 -15.05 -5.98
CA ALA A 398 -8.61 -16.12 -6.91
C ALA A 398 -8.12 -17.48 -6.38
N PRO A 399 -9.00 -18.50 -6.24
CA PRO A 399 -8.55 -19.87 -6.11
C PRO A 399 -7.78 -20.22 -7.38
N GLY A 400 -6.58 -20.78 -7.21
CA GLY A 400 -5.82 -21.30 -8.35
C GLY A 400 -6.63 -22.40 -9.05
N PRO A 401 -6.37 -22.68 -10.33
CA PRO A 401 -6.84 -23.90 -10.96
C PRO A 401 -6.44 -25.10 -10.09
N SER A 402 -7.35 -26.06 -9.90
CA SER A 402 -7.09 -27.28 -9.10
C SER A 402 -5.85 -28.05 -9.56
N ASP A 403 -5.49 -27.89 -10.84
CA ASP A 403 -4.44 -28.64 -11.51
C ASP A 403 -3.12 -27.85 -11.63
N GLN A 404 -3.07 -26.62 -11.10
CA GLN A 404 -1.87 -25.78 -11.18
C GLN A 404 -0.86 -26.19 -10.09
N SER A 405 0.41 -26.38 -10.49
CA SER A 405 1.52 -26.65 -9.57
C SER A 405 1.68 -25.51 -8.55
N GLU A 406 2.10 -25.85 -7.33
CA GLU A 406 2.30 -24.87 -6.26
C GLU A 406 3.40 -23.86 -6.65
N VAL A 407 4.42 -24.31 -7.39
CA VAL A 407 5.48 -23.47 -7.93
C VAL A 407 4.92 -22.41 -8.87
N ASP A 408 3.98 -22.78 -9.74
CA ASP A 408 3.40 -21.86 -10.71
C ASP A 408 2.55 -20.79 -10.03
N VAL A 409 1.86 -21.15 -8.93
CA VAL A 409 1.13 -20.18 -8.10
C VAL A 409 2.09 -19.19 -7.43
N VAL A 410 3.22 -19.65 -6.90
CA VAL A 410 4.24 -18.78 -6.30
C VAL A 410 4.90 -17.90 -7.37
N LYS A 411 5.23 -18.43 -8.55
CA LYS A 411 5.77 -17.64 -9.68
C LYS A 411 4.82 -16.56 -10.14
N ALA A 412 3.52 -16.87 -10.24
CA ALA A 412 2.51 -15.88 -10.58
C ALA A 412 2.43 -14.78 -9.50
N THR A 413 2.48 -15.16 -8.22
CA THR A 413 2.47 -14.22 -7.09
C THR A 413 3.70 -13.32 -7.08
N GLN A 414 4.89 -13.89 -7.32
CA GLN A 414 6.14 -13.14 -7.45
C GLN A 414 6.11 -12.17 -8.65
N THR A 415 5.56 -12.61 -9.78
CA THR A 415 5.40 -11.76 -10.97
C THR A 415 4.50 -10.57 -10.67
N LEU A 416 3.36 -10.79 -9.99
CA LEU A 416 2.47 -9.71 -9.55
C LEU A 416 3.18 -8.74 -8.59
N TYR A 417 3.97 -9.26 -7.66
CA TYR A 417 4.78 -8.44 -6.75
C TYR A 417 5.76 -7.54 -7.53
N HIS A 418 6.58 -8.11 -8.42
CA HIS A 418 7.57 -7.33 -9.14
C HIS A 418 6.96 -6.31 -10.11
N GLN A 419 5.86 -6.65 -10.79
CA GLN A 419 5.15 -5.73 -11.69
C GLN A 419 4.53 -4.54 -10.96
N HIS A 420 4.05 -4.75 -9.72
CA HIS A 420 3.32 -3.75 -8.95
C HIS A 420 3.96 -3.42 -7.60
N ARG A 421 5.30 -3.52 -7.52
CA ARG A 421 6.09 -3.36 -6.29
C ARG A 421 5.71 -2.11 -5.49
N GLN A 422 5.62 -0.96 -6.15
CA GLN A 422 5.29 0.31 -5.49
C GLN A 422 3.90 0.29 -4.85
N VAL A 423 2.91 -0.29 -5.53
CA VAL A 423 1.54 -0.40 -5.02
C VAL A 423 1.50 -1.35 -3.82
N VAL A 424 2.14 -2.52 -3.93
CA VAL A 424 2.22 -3.51 -2.85
C VAL A 424 2.89 -2.94 -1.60
N LEU A 425 3.98 -2.18 -1.77
CA LEU A 425 4.69 -1.60 -0.64
C LEU A 425 3.97 -0.38 -0.05
N SER A 426 3.11 0.31 -0.82
CA SER A 426 2.28 1.41 -0.29
C SER A 426 1.03 0.93 0.46
N ASN A 427 0.54 -0.29 0.20
CA ASN A 427 -0.73 -0.78 0.74
C ASN A 427 -0.56 -2.04 1.60
N GLN A 428 -0.91 -1.97 2.89
CA GLN A 428 -0.76 -3.07 3.84
C GLN A 428 -1.61 -4.31 3.48
N ARG A 429 -2.84 -4.13 3.00
CA ARG A 429 -3.77 -5.23 2.67
C ARG A 429 -3.24 -6.10 1.53
N THR A 430 -2.82 -5.44 0.44
CA THR A 430 -2.23 -6.11 -0.72
C THR A 430 -0.96 -6.86 -0.33
N ARG A 431 -0.13 -6.24 0.51
CA ARG A 431 1.09 -6.87 1.04
C ARG A 431 0.79 -8.10 1.88
N LEU A 432 -0.19 -8.02 2.80
CA LEU A 432 -0.62 -9.16 3.61
C LEU A 432 -1.14 -10.31 2.75
N ALA A 433 -1.94 -10.01 1.73
CA ALA A 433 -2.47 -11.03 0.82
C ALA A 433 -1.35 -11.77 0.06
N ILE A 434 -0.33 -11.05 -0.42
CA ILE A 434 0.86 -11.66 -1.04
C ILE A 434 1.61 -12.52 -0.02
N ILE A 435 1.91 -11.97 1.16
CA ILE A 435 2.65 -12.69 2.21
C ILE A 435 1.90 -13.96 2.63
N LYS A 436 0.57 -13.92 2.77
CA LYS A 436 -0.26 -15.09 3.10
C LYS A 436 -0.10 -16.21 2.07
N LYS A 437 -0.13 -15.89 0.76
CA LYS A 437 0.11 -16.88 -0.30
C LYS A 437 1.51 -17.48 -0.25
N LEU A 438 2.54 -16.65 -0.08
CA LEU A 438 3.92 -17.11 0.00
C LEU A 438 4.17 -18.00 1.24
N LYS A 439 3.58 -17.63 2.38
CA LYS A 439 3.64 -18.44 3.61
C LYS A 439 2.96 -19.79 3.47
N SER A 440 1.87 -19.89 2.71
CA SER A 440 1.21 -21.17 2.43
C SER A 440 2.18 -22.18 1.84
N ALA A 441 2.99 -21.77 0.85
CA ALA A 441 3.98 -22.64 0.23
C ALA A 441 5.09 -23.08 1.21
N ASN A 442 5.51 -22.18 2.10
CA ASN A 442 6.46 -22.52 3.15
C ASN A 442 5.88 -23.51 4.18
N SER A 443 4.60 -23.38 4.54
CA SER A 443 3.93 -24.35 5.41
C SER A 443 3.79 -25.72 4.74
N THR A 444 3.38 -25.78 3.46
CA THR A 444 3.31 -27.03 2.69
C THR A 444 4.66 -27.75 2.67
N TRP A 445 5.73 -27.01 2.40
CA TRP A 445 7.08 -27.56 2.40
C TRP A 445 7.54 -28.00 3.79
N ALA A 446 7.28 -27.22 4.85
CA ALA A 446 7.64 -27.58 6.21
C ALA A 446 7.02 -28.92 6.63
N ASP A 447 5.75 -29.15 6.29
CA ASP A 447 5.04 -30.39 6.59
C ASP A 447 5.60 -31.57 5.79
N LEU A 448 5.86 -31.40 4.49
CA LEU A 448 6.46 -32.44 3.65
C LEU A 448 7.90 -32.76 4.07
N PHE A 449 8.69 -31.74 4.42
CA PHE A 449 10.06 -31.90 4.90
C PHE A 449 10.11 -32.64 6.25
N ALA A 450 9.18 -32.34 7.17
CA ALA A 450 9.07 -33.07 8.43
C ALA A 450 8.76 -34.55 8.21
N LYS A 451 7.79 -34.87 7.34
CA LYS A 451 7.46 -36.25 6.94
C LYS A 451 8.63 -36.98 6.27
N ALA A 452 9.37 -36.28 5.41
CA ALA A 452 10.57 -36.82 4.77
C ALA A 452 11.66 -37.13 5.81
N ARG A 453 11.84 -36.26 6.81
CA ARG A 453 12.79 -36.46 7.91
C ARG A 453 12.44 -37.67 8.78
N GLU A 454 11.15 -37.96 8.92
CA GLU A 454 10.65 -39.15 9.63
C GLU A 454 10.75 -40.45 8.80
N GLY A 455 11.23 -40.36 7.55
CA GLY A 455 11.40 -41.52 6.66
C GLY A 455 10.09 -42.00 6.01
N GLN A 456 9.06 -41.16 5.97
CA GLN A 456 7.80 -41.49 5.28
C GLN A 456 8.00 -41.50 3.76
N SER A 457 7.34 -42.44 3.07
CA SER A 457 7.35 -42.49 1.61
C SER A 457 6.50 -41.35 1.05
N LEU A 458 7.13 -40.46 0.28
CA LEU A 458 6.51 -39.31 -0.36
C LEU A 458 6.72 -39.38 -1.88
N ASP A 459 5.81 -38.77 -2.64
CA ASP A 459 5.98 -38.62 -4.08
C ASP A 459 7.13 -37.64 -4.39
N ALA A 460 8.09 -38.09 -5.19
CA ALA A 460 9.26 -37.30 -5.56
C ALA A 460 8.90 -36.07 -6.41
N ALA A 461 7.84 -36.16 -7.23
CA ALA A 461 7.38 -35.04 -8.04
C ALA A 461 6.77 -33.94 -7.15
N GLN A 462 5.85 -34.30 -6.25
CA GLN A 462 5.27 -33.40 -5.27
C GLN A 462 6.33 -32.74 -4.37
N LEU A 463 7.33 -33.51 -3.92
CA LEU A 463 8.40 -33.00 -3.07
C LEU A 463 9.29 -31.99 -3.79
N SER A 464 9.65 -32.27 -5.05
CA SER A 464 10.43 -31.34 -5.88
C SER A 464 9.66 -30.06 -6.20
N ASP A 465 8.34 -30.17 -6.44
CA ASP A 465 7.47 -29.02 -6.67
C ASP A 465 7.39 -28.12 -5.42
N ALA A 466 7.04 -28.70 -4.28
CA ALA A 466 6.97 -27.98 -3.01
C ALA A 466 8.31 -27.33 -2.60
N GLN A 467 9.44 -28.01 -2.86
CA GLN A 467 10.77 -27.44 -2.60
C GLN A 467 11.04 -26.20 -3.46
N ALA A 468 10.76 -26.29 -4.77
CA ALA A 468 10.94 -25.17 -5.69
C ALA A 468 9.99 -24.00 -5.34
N ALA A 469 8.75 -24.30 -4.93
CA ALA A 469 7.77 -23.31 -4.52
C ALA A 469 8.22 -22.58 -3.25
N ASN A 470 8.68 -23.33 -2.24
CA ASN A 470 9.22 -22.78 -1.01
C ASN A 470 10.47 -21.93 -1.24
N SER A 471 11.41 -22.41 -2.07
CA SER A 471 12.60 -21.65 -2.44
C SER A 471 12.21 -20.27 -2.99
N LEU A 472 11.29 -20.25 -3.96
CA LEU A 472 10.84 -19.01 -4.58
C LEU A 472 10.06 -18.13 -3.61
N ALA A 473 9.25 -18.73 -2.72
CA ALA A 473 8.47 -18.02 -1.73
C ALA A 473 9.36 -17.31 -0.70
N LEU A 474 10.38 -17.98 -0.19
CA LEU A 474 11.33 -17.40 0.77
C LEU A 474 12.19 -16.30 0.14
N THR A 475 12.65 -16.48 -1.11
CA THR A 475 13.33 -15.41 -1.86
C THR A 475 12.41 -14.20 -2.01
N THR A 476 11.16 -14.40 -2.44
CA THR A 476 10.20 -13.30 -2.64
C THR A 476 9.84 -12.60 -1.32
N LEU A 477 9.69 -13.34 -0.21
CA LEU A 477 9.46 -12.77 1.11
C LEU A 477 10.64 -11.91 1.57
N ALA A 478 11.87 -12.39 1.37
CA ALA A 478 13.08 -11.63 1.66
C ALA A 478 13.14 -10.35 0.80
N ASP A 479 12.84 -10.44 -0.50
CA ASP A 479 12.79 -9.28 -1.40
C ASP A 479 11.74 -8.24 -0.95
N ILE A 480 10.54 -8.66 -0.54
CA ILE A 480 9.51 -7.74 0.01
C ILE A 480 10.03 -6.99 1.24
N ILE A 481 10.71 -7.70 2.14
CA ILE A 481 11.27 -7.11 3.36
C ILE A 481 12.42 -6.17 3.01
N PHE A 482 13.35 -6.59 2.16
CA PHE A 482 14.46 -5.76 1.67
C PHE A 482 13.95 -4.48 1.03
N ASP A 483 12.97 -4.60 0.13
CA ASP A 483 12.40 -3.48 -0.60
C ASP A 483 11.68 -2.49 0.32
N TYR A 484 11.02 -2.99 1.36
CA TYR A 484 10.42 -2.13 2.38
C TYR A 484 11.49 -1.34 3.15
N ILE A 485 12.58 -1.99 3.57
CA ILE A 485 13.67 -1.34 4.29
C ILE A 485 14.39 -0.33 3.40
N ALA A 486 14.67 -0.69 2.14
CA ALA A 486 15.36 0.17 1.20
C ALA A 486 14.59 1.47 0.90
N MET A 487 13.25 1.44 0.97
CA MET A 487 12.42 2.63 0.82
C MET A 487 12.19 3.39 2.14
N ALA A 488 12.49 2.78 3.28
CA ALA A 488 12.30 3.41 4.58
C ALA A 488 13.44 4.41 4.85
N ALA A 489 13.18 5.71 4.63
CA ALA A 489 14.10 6.77 5.04
C ALA A 489 14.36 6.76 6.56
N ARG A 490 13.36 6.35 7.34
CA ARG A 490 13.44 6.09 8.78
C ARG A 490 12.60 4.86 9.13
N LEU A 491 13.10 3.97 9.98
CA LEU A 491 12.27 2.86 10.48
C LEU A 491 11.19 3.42 11.42
N PRO A 492 9.94 2.98 11.28
CA PRO A 492 8.88 3.35 12.22
C PRO A 492 9.18 2.78 13.62
N PRO A 493 8.60 3.34 14.69
CA PRO A 493 8.80 2.86 16.06
C PRO A 493 8.36 1.40 16.26
N ARG A 494 7.47 0.89 15.40
CA ARG A 494 7.11 -0.52 15.26
C ARG A 494 6.97 -0.85 13.79
N LEU A 495 7.50 -2.00 13.38
CA LEU A 495 7.32 -2.48 12.01
C LEU A 495 5.83 -2.71 11.69
N PRO A 496 5.37 -2.45 10.45
CA PRO A 496 4.02 -2.80 10.03
C PRO A 496 3.78 -4.30 10.23
N MET A 497 2.57 -4.66 10.65
CA MET A 497 2.19 -6.05 10.94
C MET A 497 2.50 -6.99 9.76
N SER A 498 2.35 -6.51 8.52
CA SER A 498 2.72 -7.27 7.32
C SER A 498 4.21 -7.63 7.27
N ILE A 499 5.10 -6.68 7.51
CA ILE A 499 6.55 -6.89 7.50
C ILE A 499 6.97 -7.76 8.69
N SER A 500 6.39 -7.51 9.87
CA SER A 500 6.58 -8.37 11.05
C SER A 500 6.21 -9.82 10.76
N ASN A 501 5.02 -10.05 10.19
CA ASN A 501 4.54 -11.39 9.82
C ASN A 501 5.42 -12.09 8.78
N ALA A 502 5.98 -11.34 7.82
CA ALA A 502 6.93 -11.87 6.85
C ALA A 502 8.25 -12.27 7.54
N LEU A 503 8.81 -11.39 8.38
CA LEU A 503 10.03 -11.65 9.16
C LEU A 503 9.91 -12.89 10.03
N LEU A 504 8.82 -13.02 10.77
CA LEU A 504 8.60 -14.14 11.68
C LEU A 504 8.54 -15.49 10.97
N THR A 505 8.30 -15.53 9.66
CA THR A 505 8.39 -16.77 8.86
C THR A 505 9.79 -17.37 8.92
N PHE A 506 10.83 -16.53 8.88
CA PHE A 506 12.22 -16.96 9.00
C PHE A 506 12.59 -17.36 10.44
N SER A 507 11.81 -16.95 11.44
CA SER A 507 12.08 -17.28 12.84
C SER A 507 11.92 -18.77 13.16
N PHE A 508 11.24 -19.56 12.32
CA PHE A 508 10.96 -20.97 12.57
C PHE A 508 11.76 -21.93 11.69
N ILE A 509 12.56 -21.41 10.76
CA ILE A 509 13.32 -22.21 9.81
C ILE A 509 14.65 -22.65 10.44
N ASP A 510 14.90 -23.96 10.51
CA ASP A 510 16.20 -24.51 10.87
C ASP A 510 16.99 -24.89 9.58
N PRO A 511 18.08 -24.19 9.24
CA PRO A 511 18.81 -24.41 7.98
C PRO A 511 19.77 -25.62 8.00
N TRP A 512 19.99 -26.22 9.17
CA TRP A 512 21.02 -27.23 9.40
C TRP A 512 20.60 -28.67 9.04
N PRO A 513 19.36 -29.13 9.33
CA PRO A 513 18.93 -30.48 8.98
C PRO A 513 18.99 -30.72 7.47
N GLN A 514 19.52 -31.88 7.08
CA GLN A 514 19.58 -32.34 5.69
C GLN A 514 18.95 -33.72 5.56
N VAL A 515 18.12 -33.90 4.54
CA VAL A 515 17.53 -35.20 4.18
C VAL A 515 18.09 -35.63 2.83
N SER A 516 18.77 -36.77 2.79
CA SER A 516 19.32 -37.32 1.54
C SER A 516 18.34 -38.29 0.91
N ILE A 517 17.96 -38.04 -0.34
CA ILE A 517 17.13 -38.96 -1.15
C ILE A 517 18.00 -39.53 -2.27
N LEU A 518 17.90 -40.83 -2.51
CA LEU A 518 18.66 -41.53 -3.55
C LEU A 518 18.46 -40.84 -4.92
N GLY A 519 19.57 -40.35 -5.49
CA GLY A 519 19.58 -39.71 -6.82
C GLY A 519 19.20 -38.22 -6.85
N GLN A 520 19.00 -37.56 -5.70
CA GLN A 520 18.71 -36.13 -5.61
C GLN A 520 19.71 -35.38 -4.70
N ALA A 521 19.81 -34.07 -4.87
CA ALA A 521 20.56 -33.21 -3.96
C ALA A 521 19.93 -33.25 -2.55
N PRO A 522 20.72 -33.09 -1.47
CA PRO A 522 20.19 -33.11 -0.12
C PRO A 522 19.14 -32.00 0.07
N LEU A 523 17.98 -32.38 0.59
CA LEU A 523 16.88 -31.47 0.90
C LEU A 523 17.15 -30.74 2.20
N ARG A 524 16.78 -29.46 2.26
CA ARG A 524 16.88 -28.59 3.43
C ARG A 524 15.59 -27.79 3.61
N ALA A 525 15.34 -27.31 4.82
CA ALA A 525 14.20 -26.46 5.12
C ALA A 525 14.19 -25.14 4.32
N ILE A 526 15.38 -24.65 3.93
CA ILE A 526 15.58 -23.46 3.09
C ILE A 526 16.54 -23.79 1.95
N SER A 527 16.34 -23.18 0.78
CA SER A 527 17.26 -23.28 -0.36
C SER A 527 18.47 -22.35 -0.20
N GLU A 528 19.51 -22.58 -1.00
CA GLU A 528 20.69 -21.70 -1.00
C GLU A 528 20.33 -20.29 -1.48
N GLU A 529 19.48 -20.17 -2.49
CA GLU A 529 18.96 -18.90 -3.02
C GLU A 529 18.15 -18.13 -1.97
N GLY A 530 17.25 -18.83 -1.26
CA GLY A 530 16.49 -18.25 -0.16
C GLY A 530 17.38 -17.77 0.98
N ALA A 531 18.41 -18.54 1.34
CA ALA A 531 19.40 -18.18 2.35
C ALA A 531 20.23 -16.95 1.95
N LYS A 532 20.63 -16.84 0.67
CA LYS A 532 21.34 -15.66 0.13
C LYS A 532 20.47 -14.40 0.20
N SER A 533 19.22 -14.47 -0.27
CA SER A 533 18.32 -13.30 -0.24
C SER A 533 17.99 -12.88 1.21
N ALA A 534 17.76 -13.84 2.11
CA ALA A 534 17.58 -13.57 3.53
C ALA A 534 18.80 -12.90 4.16
N SER A 535 20.01 -13.37 3.87
CA SER A 535 21.25 -12.79 4.38
C SER A 535 21.49 -11.36 3.87
N LEU A 536 21.16 -11.07 2.61
CA LEU A 536 21.23 -9.71 2.05
C LEU A 536 20.22 -8.77 2.72
N THR A 537 19.01 -9.27 2.97
CA THR A 537 17.96 -8.54 3.69
C THR A 537 18.37 -8.20 5.12
N ALA A 538 18.96 -9.15 5.83
CA ALA A 538 19.47 -8.92 7.19
C ALA A 538 20.61 -7.90 7.21
N LYS A 539 21.48 -7.91 6.19
CA LYS A 539 22.53 -6.90 6.03
C LYS A 539 21.93 -5.50 5.84
N ALA A 540 20.89 -5.35 5.02
CA ALA A 540 20.20 -4.07 4.84
C ALA A 540 19.57 -3.57 6.15
N PHE A 541 18.98 -4.46 6.96
CA PHE A 541 18.52 -4.11 8.32
C PHE A 541 19.66 -3.60 9.19
N CYS A 542 20.79 -4.30 9.20
CA CYS A 542 21.95 -3.90 9.99
C CYS A 542 22.43 -2.50 9.58
N GLU A 543 22.57 -2.23 8.29
CA GLU A 543 22.99 -0.92 7.77
C GLU A 543 22.02 0.19 8.17
N VAL A 544 20.71 -0.03 8.00
CA VAL A 544 19.68 0.97 8.35
C VAL A 544 19.62 1.21 9.86
N ILE A 545 19.71 0.16 10.68
CA ILE A 545 19.75 0.28 12.14
C ILE A 545 21.00 1.04 12.57
N SER A 546 22.18 0.70 12.04
CA SER A 546 23.43 1.40 12.37
C SER A 546 23.40 2.88 11.99
N LEU A 547 22.80 3.23 10.84
CA LEU A 547 22.63 4.64 10.42
C LEU A 547 21.66 5.41 11.33
N GLN A 548 20.65 4.73 11.87
CA GLN A 548 19.62 5.34 12.70
C GLN A 548 19.92 5.30 14.20
N GLU A 549 20.80 4.40 14.64
CA GLU A 549 21.19 4.19 16.04
C GLU A 549 21.43 5.49 16.83
N PRO A 550 22.22 6.47 16.34
CA PRO A 550 22.44 7.73 17.09
C PRO A 550 21.18 8.58 17.29
N ARG A 551 20.09 8.27 16.57
CA ARG A 551 18.81 9.00 16.58
C ARG A 551 17.68 8.18 17.24
N ILE A 552 17.94 6.93 17.63
CA ILE A 552 16.94 6.05 18.26
C ILE A 552 16.97 6.27 19.77
N SER A 553 15.81 6.63 20.34
CA SER A 553 15.66 6.65 21.80
C SER A 553 15.82 5.23 22.36
N PRO A 554 16.48 5.03 23.51
CA PRO A 554 16.67 3.71 24.13
C PRO A 554 15.35 2.97 24.42
N VAL A 555 14.21 3.66 24.45
CA VAL A 555 12.88 3.07 24.70
C VAL A 555 12.15 2.68 23.40
N GLN A 556 12.64 3.09 22.23
CA GLN A 556 11.94 2.98 20.94
C GLN A 556 12.76 2.22 19.88
N PHE A 557 13.34 1.08 20.24
CA PHE A 557 13.97 0.21 19.23
C PHE A 557 12.88 -0.32 18.27
N PRO A 558 13.06 -0.17 16.94
CA PRO A 558 12.00 -0.40 15.95
C PRO A 558 11.59 -1.88 15.81
N VAL A 559 12.40 -2.78 16.37
CA VAL A 559 12.29 -4.23 16.22
C VAL A 559 12.03 -4.88 17.58
N SER A 560 11.07 -5.78 17.66
CA SER A 560 10.80 -6.61 18.84
C SER A 560 11.83 -7.74 19.01
N SER A 561 11.94 -8.35 20.19
CA SER A 561 12.86 -9.48 20.40
C SER A 561 12.64 -10.67 19.44
N PRO A 562 11.40 -11.07 19.11
CA PRO A 562 11.15 -12.11 18.09
C PRO A 562 11.61 -11.70 16.68
N GLU A 563 11.35 -10.46 16.28
CA GLU A 563 11.80 -9.96 14.98
C GLU A 563 13.33 -9.86 14.91
N LEU A 564 13.99 -9.40 15.99
CA LEU A 564 15.46 -9.35 16.08
C LEU A 564 16.06 -10.76 15.93
N THR A 565 15.45 -11.75 16.58
CA THR A 565 15.83 -13.17 16.43
C THR A 565 15.69 -13.63 14.97
N SER A 566 14.63 -13.20 14.29
CA SER A 566 14.38 -13.52 12.88
C SER A 566 15.47 -12.95 11.98
N ILE A 567 15.82 -11.67 12.17
CA ILE A 567 16.86 -10.99 11.39
C ILE A 567 18.24 -11.64 11.63
N ILE A 568 18.57 -12.00 12.88
CA ILE A 568 19.80 -12.74 13.22
C ILE A 568 19.83 -14.11 12.53
N ARG A 569 18.72 -14.86 12.54
CA ARG A 569 18.64 -16.15 11.82
C ARG A 569 18.84 -15.95 10.32
N MET A 570 18.19 -14.94 9.74
CA MET A 570 18.34 -14.59 8.32
C MET A 570 19.79 -14.29 7.94
N SER A 571 20.56 -13.56 8.77
CA SER A 571 21.99 -13.33 8.50
C SER A 571 22.82 -14.60 8.54
N LEU A 572 22.41 -15.62 9.29
CA LEU A 572 23.18 -16.83 9.52
C LEU A 572 22.83 -17.98 8.58
N PHE A 573 21.70 -17.97 7.86
CA PHE A 573 21.28 -19.11 7.04
C PHE A 573 22.34 -19.57 6.03
N ILE A 574 23.11 -18.65 5.46
CA ILE A 574 24.16 -18.97 4.48
C ILE A 574 25.28 -19.83 5.07
N THR A 575 25.53 -19.73 6.39
CA THR A 575 26.62 -20.47 7.03
C THR A 575 26.38 -21.97 7.04
N ALA A 576 25.12 -22.41 7.06
CA ALA A 576 24.75 -23.82 7.00
C ALA A 576 25.10 -24.47 5.64
N PHE A 577 25.22 -23.68 4.57
CA PHE A 577 25.66 -24.16 3.25
C PHE A 577 27.18 -24.15 3.11
N ASN A 578 27.84 -23.26 3.85
CA ASN A 578 29.29 -23.13 3.87
C ASN A 578 29.98 -24.01 4.92
N ALA A 579 29.24 -24.64 5.83
CA ALA A 579 29.77 -25.52 6.87
C ALA A 579 30.20 -26.88 6.25
N SER A 580 31.45 -26.94 5.77
CA SER A 580 32.12 -28.18 5.36
C SER A 580 33.55 -28.21 5.89
N GLU A 581 34.18 -29.38 5.96
CA GLU A 581 35.59 -29.51 6.37
C GLU A 581 36.57 -28.83 5.40
N ALA A 582 36.14 -28.57 4.15
CA ALA A 582 36.94 -27.97 3.10
C ALA A 582 36.35 -26.65 2.59
N GLN A 583 36.23 -25.65 3.47
CA GLN A 583 35.73 -24.31 3.09
C GLN A 583 36.68 -23.58 2.15
N THR A 584 36.14 -23.03 1.06
CA THR A 584 36.82 -22.07 0.18
C THR A 584 37.03 -20.73 0.88
N VAL A 585 37.96 -19.91 0.38
CA VAL A 585 38.24 -18.56 0.93
C VAL A 585 36.98 -17.69 0.91
N SER A 586 36.24 -17.68 -0.20
CA SER A 586 34.99 -16.92 -0.33
C SER A 586 33.91 -17.38 0.64
N GLN A 587 33.83 -18.68 0.95
CA GLN A 587 32.88 -19.20 1.94
C GLN A 587 33.24 -18.79 3.36
N ARG A 588 34.54 -18.72 3.70
CA ARG A 588 35.01 -18.20 4.99
C ARG A 588 34.69 -16.73 5.15
N GLU A 589 34.99 -15.92 4.13
CA GLU A 589 34.67 -14.48 4.12
C GLU A 589 33.16 -14.24 4.27
N ALA A 590 32.33 -15.02 3.55
CA ALA A 590 30.87 -14.93 3.69
C ALA A 590 30.39 -15.31 5.10
N ASN A 591 30.98 -16.35 5.71
CA ASN A 591 30.66 -16.75 7.08
C ASN A 591 31.06 -15.68 8.09
N ASP A 592 32.25 -15.10 7.95
CA ASP A 592 32.75 -14.04 8.81
C ASP A 592 31.88 -12.79 8.74
N GLN A 593 31.46 -12.41 7.53
CA GLN A 593 30.53 -11.30 7.34
C GLN A 593 29.17 -11.59 7.98
N ALA A 594 28.64 -12.81 7.80
CA ALA A 594 27.38 -13.25 8.40
C ALA A 594 27.43 -13.20 9.94
N HIS A 595 28.52 -13.69 10.55
CA HIS A 595 28.71 -13.64 12.00
C HIS A 595 28.87 -12.21 12.51
N SER A 596 29.61 -11.36 11.80
CA SER A 596 29.76 -9.94 12.17
C SER A 596 28.40 -9.25 12.18
N ASN A 597 27.65 -9.34 11.08
CA ASN A 597 26.32 -8.74 10.97
C ASN A 597 25.38 -9.23 12.08
N ALA A 598 25.38 -10.53 12.37
CA ALA A 598 24.55 -11.11 13.41
C ALA A 598 24.93 -10.60 14.82
N MET A 599 26.23 -10.46 15.08
CA MET A 599 26.74 -9.92 16.35
C MET A 599 26.43 -8.43 16.49
N ASP A 600 26.60 -7.65 15.43
CA ASP A 600 26.30 -6.21 15.42
C ASP A 600 24.82 -5.96 15.71
N LEU A 601 23.93 -6.76 15.11
CA LEU A 601 22.49 -6.74 15.41
C LEU A 601 22.18 -7.12 16.87
N LEU A 602 22.82 -8.17 17.39
CA LEU A 602 22.64 -8.60 18.79
C LEU A 602 23.04 -7.50 19.78
N LEU A 603 24.20 -6.88 19.55
CA LEU A 603 24.74 -5.81 20.39
C LEU A 603 23.94 -4.52 20.27
N ALA A 604 23.49 -4.15 19.06
CA ALA A 604 22.60 -3.02 18.85
C ALA A 604 21.31 -3.22 19.65
N GLY A 605 20.67 -4.39 19.55
CA GLY A 605 19.50 -4.72 20.36
C GLY A 605 19.76 -4.57 21.87
N GLN A 606 20.88 -5.11 22.35
CA GLN A 606 21.26 -5.03 23.76
C GLN A 606 21.38 -3.59 24.27
N ARG A 607 21.99 -2.68 23.49
CA ARG A 607 22.13 -1.25 23.86
C ARG A 607 20.78 -0.56 24.05
N HIS A 608 19.75 -1.02 23.34
CA HIS A 608 18.38 -0.51 23.44
C HIS A 608 17.45 -1.42 24.27
N GLY A 609 18.00 -2.26 25.16
CA GLY A 609 17.23 -3.09 26.08
C GLY A 609 16.42 -4.22 25.41
N LYS A 610 16.75 -4.58 24.17
CA LYS A 610 16.18 -5.74 23.47
C LYS A 610 17.15 -6.91 23.53
N PHE A 611 16.71 -7.98 24.15
CA PHE A 611 17.51 -9.18 24.37
C PHE A 611 16.93 -10.36 23.59
N THR A 612 17.81 -11.23 23.09
CA THR A 612 17.42 -12.50 22.46
C THR A 612 18.43 -13.59 22.76
N ASP A 613 18.01 -14.55 23.59
CA ASP A 613 18.75 -15.75 23.95
C ASP A 613 18.77 -16.76 22.80
N VAL A 614 17.65 -16.92 22.09
CA VAL A 614 17.54 -17.76 20.89
C VAL A 614 18.46 -17.24 19.78
N GLY A 615 18.49 -15.92 19.55
CA GLY A 615 19.38 -15.31 18.56
C GLY A 615 20.85 -15.53 18.90
N ALA A 616 21.25 -15.30 20.14
CA ALA A 616 22.61 -15.59 20.61
C ALA A 616 22.98 -17.07 20.47
N THR A 617 22.04 -17.98 20.73
CA THR A 617 22.23 -19.43 20.59
C THR A 617 22.44 -19.83 19.12
N GLU A 618 21.73 -19.20 18.18
CA GLU A 618 21.93 -19.47 16.75
C GLU A 618 23.28 -18.95 16.24
N ILE A 619 23.73 -17.79 16.72
CA ILE A 619 25.09 -17.30 16.42
C ILE A 619 26.12 -18.31 16.96
N LEU A 620 25.92 -18.80 18.19
CA LEU A 620 26.83 -19.74 18.83
C LEU A 620 26.87 -21.07 18.07
N ARG A 621 25.71 -21.62 17.69
CA ARG A 621 25.57 -22.80 16.84
C ARG A 621 26.31 -22.64 15.51
N SER A 622 26.10 -21.51 14.85
CA SER A 622 26.73 -21.18 13.56
C SER A 622 28.25 -21.09 13.69
N CYS A 623 28.75 -20.37 14.70
CA CYS A 623 30.19 -20.29 15.00
C CYS A 623 30.80 -21.66 15.28
N TRP A 624 30.11 -22.51 16.03
CA TRP A 624 30.59 -23.84 16.40
C TRP A 624 30.76 -24.76 15.19
N TYR A 625 29.77 -24.83 14.28
CA TYR A 625 29.88 -25.69 13.11
C TYR A 625 30.86 -25.14 12.06
N THR A 626 30.94 -23.82 11.90
CA THR A 626 31.86 -23.21 10.92
C THR A 626 33.31 -23.19 11.38
N SER A 627 33.58 -23.24 12.70
CA SER A 627 34.93 -23.33 13.27
C SER A 627 35.49 -24.75 13.34
N GLY A 628 34.77 -25.75 12.81
CA GLY A 628 35.14 -27.15 12.97
C GLY A 628 35.05 -27.63 14.43
N LYS A 629 34.06 -27.13 15.18
CA LYS A 629 33.81 -27.47 16.59
C LYS A 629 34.94 -27.07 17.53
N GLN A 630 35.48 -25.86 17.33
CA GLN A 630 36.52 -25.26 18.16
C GLN A 630 36.00 -24.07 18.96
N LEU A 631 36.54 -23.89 20.17
CA LEU A 631 36.28 -22.72 21.02
C LEU A 631 37.02 -21.50 20.48
N THR A 632 36.28 -20.59 19.84
CA THR A 632 36.81 -19.31 19.37
C THR A 632 36.47 -18.18 20.35
N PRO A 633 37.15 -17.02 20.26
CA PRO A 633 36.78 -15.84 21.07
C PRO A 633 35.32 -15.43 20.89
N ARG A 634 34.76 -15.58 19.68
CA ARG A 634 33.33 -15.32 19.41
C ARG A 634 32.41 -16.24 20.22
N VAL A 635 32.78 -17.52 20.37
CA VAL A 635 32.01 -18.48 21.19
C VAL A 635 32.05 -18.06 22.66
N TRP A 636 33.21 -17.66 23.18
CA TRP A 636 33.33 -17.15 24.56
C TRP A 636 32.47 -15.92 24.82
N ASN A 637 32.50 -14.92 23.93
CA ASN A 637 31.69 -13.71 24.06
C ASN A 637 30.18 -14.02 24.09
N LEU A 638 29.73 -15.02 23.34
CA LEU A 638 28.32 -15.44 23.33
C LEU A 638 27.92 -16.20 24.60
N LEU A 639 28.81 -17.03 25.14
CA LEU A 639 28.60 -17.67 26.44
C LEU A 639 28.51 -16.61 27.55
N GLU A 640 29.39 -15.62 27.53
CA GLU A 640 29.34 -14.47 28.45
C GLU A 640 28.03 -13.70 28.32
N TYR A 641 27.59 -13.39 27.09
CA TYR A 641 26.31 -12.74 26.82
C TYR A 641 25.14 -13.52 27.43
N LEU A 642 25.02 -14.81 27.11
CA LEU A 642 23.96 -15.68 27.64
C LEU A 642 24.01 -15.76 29.18
N SER A 643 25.21 -15.81 29.76
CA SER A 643 25.39 -15.84 31.21
C SER A 643 24.97 -14.53 31.89
N GLY A 644 25.04 -13.40 31.17
CA GLY A 644 24.61 -12.09 31.65
C GLY A 644 23.09 -11.87 31.64
N MET A 645 22.33 -12.71 30.93
CA MET A 645 20.87 -12.56 30.82
C MET A 645 20.16 -12.89 32.12
N LYS A 646 19.15 -12.12 32.53
CA LYS A 646 18.44 -12.36 33.80
C LYS A 646 17.69 -13.70 33.82
N TYR A 647 17.04 -14.06 32.71
CA TYR A 647 16.28 -15.29 32.53
C TYR A 647 16.49 -15.84 31.11
N LEU A 648 16.33 -17.15 30.94
CA LEU A 648 16.30 -17.83 29.63
C LEU A 648 14.85 -18.16 29.27
N THR A 649 14.49 -17.94 28.02
CA THR A 649 13.13 -18.12 27.52
C THR A 649 12.78 -19.60 27.34
N SER A 650 11.48 -19.90 27.35
CA SER A 650 10.97 -21.24 27.08
C SER A 650 11.38 -21.77 25.70
N ARG A 651 11.56 -20.88 24.71
CA ARG A 651 11.99 -21.19 23.35
C ARG A 651 13.47 -21.57 23.29
N PHE A 652 14.33 -20.93 24.07
CA PHE A 652 15.73 -21.33 24.21
C PHE A 652 15.83 -22.77 24.74
N LEU A 653 15.01 -23.14 25.72
CA LEU A 653 15.03 -24.50 26.29
C LEU A 653 14.52 -25.58 25.33
N GLN A 654 13.71 -25.20 24.34
CA GLN A 654 13.22 -26.09 23.29
C GLN A 654 14.14 -26.11 22.06
N HIS A 655 15.24 -25.36 22.10
CA HIS A 655 16.12 -25.20 20.95
C HIS A 655 16.84 -26.52 20.62
N PRO A 656 16.85 -26.99 19.35
CA PRO A 656 17.47 -28.27 18.98
C PRO A 656 18.96 -28.39 19.36
N PHE A 657 19.65 -27.24 19.41
CA PHE A 657 21.07 -27.16 19.74
C PHE A 657 21.38 -27.24 21.25
N LEU A 658 20.37 -27.27 22.13
CA LEU A 658 20.62 -27.25 23.58
C LEU A 658 21.48 -28.44 24.05
N GLY A 659 21.29 -29.62 23.47
CA GLY A 659 22.11 -30.79 23.77
C GLY A 659 23.59 -30.62 23.40
N GLU A 660 23.86 -30.02 22.23
CA GLU A 660 25.23 -29.71 21.80
C GLU A 660 25.83 -28.54 22.59
N LEU A 661 25.02 -27.56 23.00
CA LEU A 661 25.47 -26.48 23.88
C LEU A 661 26.03 -27.02 25.19
N MET A 662 25.41 -28.06 25.77
CA MET A 662 25.94 -28.71 26.97
C MET A 662 27.31 -29.35 26.73
N GLN A 663 27.53 -29.95 25.55
CA GLN A 663 28.84 -30.48 25.16
C GLN A 663 29.86 -29.36 24.99
N ILE A 664 29.47 -28.21 24.44
CA ILE A 664 30.35 -27.04 24.33
C ILE A 664 30.77 -26.54 25.71
N LEU A 665 29.84 -26.50 26.68
CA LEU A 665 30.16 -26.15 28.06
C LEU A 665 31.14 -27.15 28.69
N ASP A 666 30.99 -28.45 28.41
CA ASP A 666 31.94 -29.48 28.87
C ASP A 666 33.34 -29.27 28.25
N VAL A 667 33.42 -29.00 26.94
CA VAL A 667 34.69 -28.74 26.23
C VAL A 667 35.32 -27.44 26.74
N ALA A 668 34.52 -26.39 26.97
CA ALA A 668 34.95 -25.12 27.54
C ALA A 668 35.54 -25.32 28.94
N GLU A 669 34.87 -26.07 29.80
CA GLU A 669 35.34 -26.39 31.15
C GLU A 669 36.64 -27.20 31.14
N GLN A 670 36.74 -28.20 30.24
CA GLN A 670 37.96 -29.00 30.07
C GLN A 670 39.13 -28.14 29.57
N SER A 671 38.89 -27.23 28.63
CA SER A 671 39.92 -26.32 28.09
C SER A 671 40.52 -25.40 29.15
N LEU A 672 39.75 -25.03 30.19
CA LEU A 672 40.19 -24.20 31.31
C LEU A 672 40.84 -24.99 32.45
N ARG A 673 40.63 -26.32 32.50
CA ARG A 673 41.20 -27.21 33.52
C ARG A 673 42.53 -27.85 33.13
N LEU A 674 42.89 -27.85 31.85
CA LEU A 674 44.20 -28.32 31.38
C LEU A 674 45.29 -27.29 31.75
N PRO A 675 46.22 -27.61 32.65
CA PRO A 675 47.41 -26.79 32.79
C PRO A 675 48.19 -26.89 31.48
N SER A 676 48.61 -25.76 30.93
CA SER A 676 49.64 -25.74 29.87
C SER A 676 50.76 -26.69 30.27
N ALA A 677 50.93 -27.77 29.51
CA ALA A 677 51.98 -28.77 29.71
C ALA A 677 53.41 -28.19 29.56
N ALA A 678 53.55 -26.88 29.31
CA ALA A 678 54.82 -26.18 29.31
C ALA A 678 55.26 -25.62 30.68
N SER A 679 54.42 -25.68 31.73
CA SER A 679 54.75 -25.11 33.06
C SER A 679 55.39 -26.11 34.04
N ALA A 680 55.51 -27.39 33.69
CA ALA A 680 56.03 -28.44 34.58
C ALA A 680 57.57 -28.47 34.74
N TYR A 681 58.29 -27.45 34.28
CA TYR A 681 59.75 -27.33 34.44
C TYR A 681 60.16 -25.98 35.04
N SER A 682 59.58 -25.61 36.19
CA SER A 682 60.11 -24.52 37.02
C SER A 682 59.53 -24.58 38.43
N GLN A 683 59.82 -25.65 39.17
CA GLN A 683 59.75 -25.61 40.62
C GLN A 683 61.13 -25.84 41.20
N GLN A 684 61.82 -24.73 41.51
CA GLN A 684 62.68 -24.70 42.68
C GLN A 684 62.75 -23.29 43.28
N THR A 685 62.47 -23.28 44.59
CA THR A 685 62.79 -22.28 45.61
C THR A 685 61.94 -21.01 45.75
N ASP A 686 61.43 -20.92 46.98
CA ASP A 686 61.22 -19.73 47.82
C ASP A 686 59.82 -19.11 47.96
N SER A 687 59.25 -19.46 49.12
CA SER A 687 58.36 -18.70 50.00
C SER A 687 58.32 -17.19 49.75
N ARG A 688 57.20 -16.72 49.20
CA ARG A 688 56.62 -15.41 49.51
C ARG A 688 55.13 -15.43 49.20
N MET A 689 54.34 -14.82 50.08
CA MET A 689 52.91 -14.63 49.90
C MET A 689 52.64 -13.97 48.55
N VAL A 690 51.94 -14.68 47.66
CA VAL A 690 51.51 -14.15 46.35
C VAL A 690 50.09 -13.61 46.50
N SER A 691 49.98 -12.34 46.91
CA SER A 691 48.86 -11.50 46.52
C SER A 691 49.08 -11.08 45.07
N GLY A 692 48.61 -11.90 44.14
CA GLY A 692 48.79 -11.66 42.72
C GLY A 692 48.28 -12.85 41.94
N ARG A 693 46.94 -12.98 41.82
CA ARG A 693 46.40 -13.74 40.68
C ARG A 693 46.98 -13.11 39.44
N THR A 694 47.70 -13.89 38.63
CA THR A 694 48.09 -13.41 37.30
C THR A 694 46.81 -13.07 36.54
N GLU A 695 46.80 -12.07 35.65
CA GLU A 695 45.60 -11.69 34.88
C GLU A 695 44.95 -12.91 34.19
N THR A 696 45.79 -13.88 33.79
CA THR A 696 45.39 -15.18 33.23
C THR A 696 44.63 -16.08 34.21
N ASP A 697 44.98 -16.08 35.50
CA ASP A 697 44.25 -16.85 36.54
C ASP A 697 42.90 -16.20 36.86
N ALA A 698 42.84 -14.87 36.80
CA ALA A 698 41.59 -14.12 37.00
C ALA A 698 40.61 -14.34 35.84
N GLU A 699 41.09 -14.29 34.59
CA GLU A 699 40.28 -14.57 33.38
C GLU A 699 39.77 -16.01 33.37
N THR A 700 40.63 -16.98 33.69
CA THR A 700 40.26 -18.41 33.79
C THR A 700 39.18 -18.62 34.86
N PHE A 701 39.33 -17.98 36.03
CA PHE A 701 38.32 -18.03 37.09
C PHE A 701 36.99 -17.42 36.65
N ASN A 702 37.01 -16.27 35.97
CA ASN A 702 35.80 -15.61 35.48
C ASN A 702 35.06 -16.47 34.45
N ARG A 703 35.78 -17.08 33.50
CA ARG A 703 35.18 -17.98 32.49
C ARG A 703 34.60 -19.26 33.11
N LEU A 704 35.21 -19.80 34.16
CA LEU A 704 34.60 -20.89 34.93
C LEU A 704 33.29 -20.47 35.60
N GLN A 705 33.21 -19.24 36.14
CA GLN A 705 31.96 -18.71 36.70
C GLN A 705 30.86 -18.56 35.65
N VAL A 706 31.20 -18.12 34.44
CA VAL A 706 30.28 -18.05 33.28
C VAL A 706 29.65 -19.41 32.99
N ILE A 707 30.47 -20.47 32.92
CA ILE A 707 29.99 -21.85 32.68
C ILE A 707 29.04 -22.30 33.80
N ILE A 708 29.44 -22.12 35.06
CA ILE A 708 28.63 -22.54 36.22
C ILE A 708 27.29 -21.80 36.24
N ALA A 709 27.30 -20.49 36.00
CA ALA A 709 26.10 -19.65 35.95
C ALA A 709 25.14 -20.10 34.84
N LEU A 710 25.66 -20.41 33.65
CA LEU A 710 24.87 -20.91 32.53
C LEU A 710 24.23 -22.27 32.83
N ARG A 711 25.01 -23.25 33.31
CA ARG A 711 24.47 -24.58 33.68
C ARG A 711 23.37 -24.45 34.71
N ARG A 712 23.59 -23.63 35.74
CA ARG A 712 22.59 -23.38 36.78
C ARG A 712 21.31 -22.79 36.20
N LYS A 713 21.41 -21.76 35.34
CA LYS A 713 20.24 -21.16 34.68
C LYS A 713 19.46 -22.16 33.82
N ILE A 714 20.17 -22.99 33.05
CA ILE A 714 19.54 -24.02 32.23
C ILE A 714 18.78 -25.03 33.12
N SER A 715 19.42 -25.51 34.20
CA SER A 715 18.79 -26.44 35.14
C SER A 715 17.59 -25.82 35.87
N ASP A 716 17.74 -24.61 36.43
CA ASP A 716 16.69 -23.91 37.16
C ASP A 716 15.47 -23.65 36.24
N SER A 717 15.69 -23.24 35.00
CA SER A 717 14.61 -23.01 34.03
C SER A 717 13.99 -24.30 33.47
N GLN A 718 14.66 -25.46 33.57
CA GLN A 718 14.06 -26.77 33.26
C GLN A 718 13.18 -27.29 34.41
N LEU A 719 13.53 -26.98 35.67
CA LEU A 719 12.78 -27.35 36.87
C LEU A 719 11.41 -26.64 36.95
N ASP A 720 11.34 -25.36 36.54
CA ASP A 720 10.07 -24.60 36.48
C ASP A 720 9.07 -25.12 35.42
N LYS A 721 9.47 -26.04 34.53
CA LYS A 721 8.59 -26.70 33.55
C LYS A 721 8.12 -28.10 33.97
N ALA A 722 8.59 -28.64 35.11
CA ALA A 722 8.01 -29.87 35.64
C ALA A 722 6.55 -29.57 36.03
N PRO A 723 5.55 -30.36 35.60
CA PRO A 723 4.19 -30.14 36.04
C PRO A 723 4.17 -30.16 37.57
N GLN A 724 3.67 -29.09 38.20
CA GLN A 724 3.31 -29.14 39.61
C GLN A 724 2.25 -30.25 39.73
N THR A 725 2.69 -31.41 40.20
CA THR A 725 1.87 -32.59 40.49
C THR A 725 0.79 -32.29 41.49
#